data_AF-A0A6P6SFD8-F1
#
_entry.id   AF-A0A6P6SFD8-F1
#
_cell.length_a   1.000
_cell.length_b   1.000
_cell.length_c   1.000
_cell.angle_alpha   90.00
_cell.angle_beta   90.00
_cell.angle_gamma   90.00
#
_symmetry.space_group_name_H-M   'P 1'
#
loop_
_entity.id
_entity.type
_entity.pdbx_description
1 polymer ?
#
loop_
_entity_poly.entity_id
_entity_poly.type
_entity_poly.pdbx_seq_one_letter_code
_entity_poly.pdbx_strand_id
1 'polypeptide(L)'
;MGSGGTGRSEYIPLFETKKAKGRIVHRLFATSIFVGIILIWIYRASHIPRSQEDGRWAWIGMFGAEIWFGLYWFITQSVRWSLVHRRTFTDRLSRRFENELPKVDIFVCTADPAVEPPIMVINTVLSVMAYDYPTEKLSVYLSDDGGSELTFHALLQASYFSKHWLPYCKKYEVEPRSPAAYFESDPRILDATHTKDLASIKKLYEQLENKVLLANKLGQIPDKSEHKGFAMWDSSSSRGNHDAILQILVNGSDPEARDVAGCKLPTLVYLAREKRPEHFHNFKAGAMNALIRVSSEISNGPVILNVDCDMYSNDSQSIRDALCFLMDEEKGHEFAYVQFPQIFKNITKNDLYANSMTAGREVEFHGLDAFGGPPYIGSGCFHRREILSGRKYSKCYKIDLKTQNECKMGNVHELEERLKSLASCTYEQNTEWGHEMGLKYGCPVEDVITGLSIQCQGWKSVYPNPERPAFLGVAGTTLDQILVQQKRWSEGDLQILLSKYSPAWYGLGRIHIGLTMGYLIYCLWSPNCVAVLYYSIIPSLHLLKGIPLFPQVSSVWFLPFAYVVIAEHIYSAVEFLLSGGTFLGWWNEQRMWLYKRTSSYLLAFVDTILKLLGFSDVKFVISSKVSDEDASKRYGEEILEFGTTSPMFIIISTLALLNLFCLTGILMKLKANLSLGFLWETMALQILLCGAFIVINLPLFDALFFRKDNGRMPSSVTSKSMMKIWWWVVTVVLVSSLGSCFGIRFVIDREECISHKVEYGATVHYSFVVIKSDGSWHFSHEGVDLVVKGPTGEQVHDFRDKTSEKGEFVAYHEGVYKFCFTNKSPYHETVDFDVQAGHFIFHDEHAKDEHFKPLFEHISKLEEALYNIQFEQHWLEAQTERQAIVNEGMGKKVMHKAMYESLALIAASVLQVYLLRRLFDRKLGISRV
;
A
#
# COMPACT_ATOMS: atom_id res chain seq x y z
N MET A 1 -55.90 24.07 37.45
CA MET A 1 -55.32 24.69 36.24
C MET A 1 -54.09 25.48 36.65
N GLY A 2 -52.96 25.29 35.97
CA GLY A 2 -51.71 26.02 36.22
C GLY A 2 -50.54 25.09 36.53
N SER A 3 -49.91 24.57 35.48
CA SER A 3 -48.85 23.57 35.43
C SER A 3 -47.60 23.89 36.25
N GLY A 4 -47.18 22.94 37.09
CA GLY A 4 -45.84 22.91 37.66
C GLY A 4 -44.79 22.67 36.58
N GLY A 5 -43.91 23.65 36.38
CA GLY A 5 -42.70 23.49 35.58
C GLY A 5 -41.72 22.60 36.34
N THR A 6 -41.53 21.37 35.86
CA THR A 6 -40.39 20.54 36.23
C THR A 6 -39.14 21.18 35.64
N GLY A 7 -38.23 21.65 36.51
CA GLY A 7 -36.93 22.15 36.09
C GLY A 7 -36.17 21.07 35.33
N ARG A 8 -35.93 21.27 34.03
CA ARG A 8 -34.92 20.50 33.29
C ARG A 8 -33.57 20.81 33.95
N SER A 9 -32.92 19.81 34.53
CA SER A 9 -31.51 19.92 34.90
C SER A 9 -30.73 20.40 33.68
N GLU A 10 -29.90 21.43 33.83
CA GLU A 10 -29.06 21.97 32.78
C GLU A 10 -28.23 20.84 32.14
N TYR A 11 -28.29 20.70 30.81
CA TYR A 11 -27.55 19.67 30.09
C TYR A 11 -26.05 19.96 30.23
N ILE A 12 -25.31 19.01 30.81
CA ILE A 12 -23.86 19.07 30.91
C ILE A 12 -23.28 17.94 30.04
N PRO A 13 -22.45 18.24 29.02
CA PRO A 13 -21.94 17.23 28.11
C PRO A 13 -20.98 16.27 28.82
N LEU A 14 -20.96 15.01 28.37
CA LEU A 14 -20.04 13.98 28.88
C LEU A 14 -18.65 14.03 28.23
N PHE A 15 -18.51 14.79 27.13
CA PHE A 15 -17.23 15.02 26.47
C PHE A 15 -17.14 16.42 25.86
N GLU A 16 -15.91 16.89 25.64
CA GLU A 16 -15.59 18.15 24.97
C GLU A 16 -14.84 17.87 23.65
N THR A 17 -15.04 18.72 22.65
CA THR A 17 -14.30 18.67 21.38
C THR A 17 -13.51 19.95 21.19
N LYS A 18 -12.17 19.83 21.20
CA LYS A 18 -11.25 20.96 21.05
C LYS A 18 -10.63 20.96 19.66
N LYS A 19 -10.71 22.09 18.97
CA LYS A 19 -10.03 22.27 17.67
C LYS A 19 -8.53 22.48 17.91
N ALA A 20 -7.68 21.88 17.10
CA ALA A 20 -6.24 22.08 17.20
C ALA A 20 -5.85 23.56 16.95
N LYS A 21 -4.79 24.00 17.64
CA LYS A 21 -4.13 25.29 17.42
C LYS A 21 -3.28 25.23 16.14
N GLY A 22 -2.88 26.38 15.58
CA GLY A 22 -1.96 26.44 14.44
C GLY A 22 -2.56 26.15 13.05
N ARG A 23 -3.87 25.89 12.93
CA ARG A 23 -4.54 25.56 11.64
C ARG A 23 -4.32 26.59 10.54
N ILE A 24 -4.28 27.88 10.88
CA ILE A 24 -4.04 28.95 9.89
C ILE A 24 -2.62 28.85 9.33
N VAL A 25 -1.63 28.62 10.19
CA VAL A 25 -0.22 28.46 9.80
C VAL A 25 -0.05 27.25 8.88
N HIS A 26 -0.63 26.10 9.25
CA HIS A 26 -0.59 24.92 8.40
C HIS A 26 -1.26 25.14 7.04
N ARG A 27 -2.41 25.84 6.99
CA ARG A 27 -3.08 26.14 5.71
C ARG A 27 -2.26 27.06 4.82
N LEU A 28 -1.58 28.06 5.38
CA LEU A 28 -0.67 28.92 4.62
C LEU A 28 0.52 28.11 4.08
N PHE A 29 1.11 27.25 4.91
CA PHE A 29 2.15 26.31 4.51
C PHE A 29 1.67 25.40 3.37
N ALA A 30 0.56 24.68 3.55
CA ALA A 30 0.00 23.79 2.53
C ALA A 30 -0.31 24.54 1.23
N THR A 31 -0.86 25.75 1.32
CA THR A 31 -1.12 26.59 0.12
C THR A 31 0.18 26.92 -0.60
N SER A 32 1.25 27.28 0.13
CA SER A 32 2.55 27.58 -0.49
C SER A 32 3.20 26.36 -1.15
N ILE A 33 3.08 25.17 -0.54
CA ILE A 33 3.56 23.91 -1.12
C ILE A 33 2.77 23.57 -2.39
N PHE A 34 1.44 23.74 -2.35
CA PHE A 34 0.58 23.51 -3.50
C PHE A 34 0.98 24.42 -4.68
N VAL A 35 1.25 25.70 -4.44
CA VAL A 35 1.78 26.61 -5.47
C VAL A 35 3.12 26.09 -6.02
N GLY A 36 4.03 25.64 -5.16
CA GLY A 36 5.29 25.01 -5.58
C GLY A 36 5.09 23.79 -6.49
N ILE A 37 4.16 22.90 -6.14
CA ILE A 37 3.79 21.73 -6.95
C ILE A 37 3.24 22.15 -8.32
N ILE A 38 2.35 23.14 -8.37
CA ILE A 38 1.82 23.67 -9.64
C ILE A 38 2.94 24.25 -10.51
N LEU A 39 3.89 24.98 -9.93
CA LEU A 39 5.04 25.52 -10.67
C LEU A 39 5.92 24.39 -11.24
N ILE A 40 6.14 23.32 -10.48
CA ILE A 40 6.85 22.11 -10.96
C ILE A 40 6.11 21.49 -12.15
N TRP A 41 4.79 21.36 -12.08
CA TRP A 41 3.99 20.82 -13.19
C TRP A 41 4.04 21.72 -14.43
N ILE A 42 3.98 23.04 -14.25
CA ILE A 42 4.14 24.01 -15.35
C ILE A 42 5.51 23.84 -16.00
N TYR A 43 6.58 23.73 -15.20
CA TYR A 43 7.93 23.49 -15.71
C TYR A 43 7.98 22.21 -16.56
N ARG A 44 7.48 21.09 -16.02
CA ARG A 44 7.46 19.81 -16.74
C ARG A 44 6.71 19.86 -18.05
N ALA A 45 5.55 20.51 -18.07
CA ALA A 45 4.71 20.62 -19.26
C ALA A 45 5.29 21.58 -20.32
N SER A 46 5.97 22.65 -19.89
CA SER A 46 6.55 23.65 -20.80
C SER A 46 7.91 23.24 -21.37
N HIS A 47 8.64 22.34 -20.71
CA HIS A 47 10.00 21.92 -21.09
C HIS A 47 10.06 20.46 -21.53
N ILE A 48 9.00 19.95 -22.17
CA ILE A 48 9.00 18.58 -22.72
C ILE A 48 10.03 18.49 -23.86
N PRO A 49 10.99 17.54 -23.81
CA PRO A 49 11.97 17.36 -24.89
C PRO A 49 11.32 17.04 -26.24
N ARG A 50 11.95 17.49 -27.34
CA ARG A 50 11.46 17.24 -28.71
C ARG A 50 11.47 15.74 -29.04
N SER A 51 10.72 15.31 -30.05
CA SER A 51 10.51 13.88 -30.36
C SER A 51 11.79 13.11 -30.66
N GLN A 52 12.85 13.82 -31.08
CA GLN A 52 14.16 13.26 -31.42
C GLN A 52 15.22 13.48 -30.31
N GLU A 53 14.86 14.07 -29.17
CA GLU A 53 15.79 14.31 -28.07
C GLU A 53 15.84 13.13 -27.09
N ASP A 54 17.06 12.73 -26.73
CA ASP A 54 17.32 11.68 -25.76
C ASP A 54 16.67 11.99 -24.40
N GLY A 55 16.05 10.98 -23.79
CA GLY A 55 15.44 11.12 -22.46
C GLY A 55 14.01 11.69 -22.45
N ARG A 56 13.39 11.97 -23.61
CA ARG A 56 11.98 12.42 -23.69
C ARG A 56 11.01 11.52 -22.90
N TRP A 57 11.11 10.20 -23.09
CA TRP A 57 10.22 9.26 -22.40
C TRP A 57 10.47 9.21 -20.89
N ALA A 58 11.73 9.37 -20.47
CA ALA A 58 12.09 9.51 -19.07
C ALA A 58 11.48 10.78 -18.46
N TRP A 59 11.50 11.89 -19.20
CA TRP A 59 10.87 13.14 -18.80
C TRP A 59 9.35 13.02 -18.63
N ILE A 60 8.67 12.38 -19.60
CA ILE A 60 7.22 12.17 -19.56
C ILE A 60 6.83 11.31 -18.36
N GLY A 61 7.56 10.22 -18.09
CA GLY A 61 7.29 9.39 -16.93
C GLY A 61 7.60 10.09 -15.61
N MET A 62 8.65 10.92 -15.53
CA MET A 62 8.91 11.78 -14.37
C MET A 62 7.74 12.73 -14.11
N PHE A 63 7.22 13.36 -15.17
CA PHE A 63 6.06 14.23 -15.06
C PHE A 63 4.82 13.46 -14.57
N GLY A 64 4.57 12.26 -15.11
CA GLY A 64 3.48 11.39 -14.64
C GLY A 64 3.60 11.02 -13.16
N ALA A 65 4.81 10.69 -12.70
CA ALA A 65 5.07 10.40 -11.29
C ALA A 65 4.88 11.64 -10.38
N GLU A 66 5.30 12.83 -10.83
CA GLU A 66 5.10 14.10 -10.11
C GLU A 66 3.63 14.52 -10.02
N ILE A 67 2.84 14.28 -11.09
CA ILE A 67 1.39 14.46 -11.04
C ILE A 67 0.80 13.53 -9.98
N TRP A 68 1.18 12.26 -10.00
CA TRP A 68 0.71 11.29 -9.03
C TRP A 68 1.05 11.70 -7.59
N PHE A 69 2.30 12.07 -7.33
CA PHE A 69 2.72 12.54 -6.00
C PHE A 69 1.97 13.79 -5.55
N GLY A 70 1.78 14.78 -6.43
CA GLY A 70 1.05 15.99 -6.07
C GLY A 70 -0.44 15.73 -5.81
N LEU A 71 -1.08 14.82 -6.57
CA LEU A 71 -2.45 14.38 -6.30
C LEU A 71 -2.57 13.62 -4.97
N TYR A 72 -1.65 12.68 -4.70
CA TYR A 72 -1.63 11.97 -3.43
C TYR A 72 -1.37 12.92 -2.25
N TRP A 73 -0.42 13.83 -2.39
CA TRP A 73 -0.14 14.87 -1.41
C TRP A 73 -1.38 15.72 -1.11
N PHE A 74 -2.14 16.13 -2.13
CA PHE A 74 -3.40 16.86 -1.95
C PHE A 74 -4.42 16.07 -1.14
N ILE A 75 -4.58 14.77 -1.42
CA ILE A 75 -5.46 13.88 -0.65
C ILE A 75 -5.04 13.83 0.82
N THR A 76 -3.73 13.74 1.11
CA THR A 76 -3.20 13.70 2.49
C THR A 76 -3.41 15.00 3.28
N GLN A 77 -3.67 16.14 2.60
CA GLN A 77 -3.99 17.39 3.29
C GLN A 77 -5.36 17.34 3.96
N SER A 78 -6.27 16.46 3.52
CA SER A 78 -7.60 16.32 4.11
C SER A 78 -7.53 16.12 5.63
N VAL A 79 -6.69 15.19 6.09
CA VAL A 79 -6.54 14.86 7.52
C VAL A 79 -5.73 15.88 8.31
N ARG A 80 -5.01 16.80 7.64
CA ARG A 80 -4.30 17.90 8.32
C ARG A 80 -5.09 19.21 8.33
N TRP A 81 -6.18 19.28 7.56
CA TRP A 81 -6.95 20.51 7.35
C TRP A 81 -7.70 21.01 8.59
N SER A 82 -8.17 20.09 9.42
CA SER A 82 -9.03 20.38 10.58
C SER A 82 -8.89 19.32 11.68
N LEU A 83 -7.80 19.33 12.45
CA LEU A 83 -7.65 18.41 13.57
C LEU A 83 -8.59 18.77 14.73
N VAL A 84 -9.19 17.73 15.34
CA VAL A 84 -9.97 17.82 16.58
C VAL A 84 -9.45 16.83 17.63
N HIS A 85 -9.48 17.24 18.88
CA HIS A 85 -9.15 16.42 20.04
C HIS A 85 -10.39 16.27 20.91
N ARG A 86 -10.63 15.06 21.41
CA ARG A 86 -11.74 14.75 22.30
C ARG A 86 -11.24 14.61 23.73
N ARG A 87 -12.00 15.12 24.69
CA ARG A 87 -11.76 14.93 26.12
C ARG A 87 -13.02 14.40 26.77
N THR A 88 -12.91 13.33 27.53
CA THR A 88 -14.02 12.70 28.29
C THR A 88 -14.09 13.24 29.72
N PHE A 89 -15.27 13.11 30.34
CA PHE A 89 -15.52 13.46 31.73
C PHE A 89 -16.22 12.29 32.44
N THR A 90 -15.43 11.28 32.82
CA THR A 90 -15.93 10.06 33.46
C THR A 90 -16.61 10.31 34.81
N ASP A 91 -16.22 11.36 35.53
CA ASP A 91 -16.88 11.82 36.75
C ASP A 91 -18.35 12.19 36.52
N ARG A 92 -18.65 12.82 35.38
CA ARG A 92 -20.03 13.20 35.00
C ARG A 92 -20.84 11.99 34.60
N LEU A 93 -20.21 11.03 33.91
CA LEU A 93 -20.83 9.76 33.55
C LEU A 93 -21.24 9.02 34.82
N SER A 94 -20.34 8.85 35.78
CA SER A 94 -20.63 8.18 37.06
C SER A 94 -21.73 8.87 37.84
N ARG A 95 -21.66 10.21 38.00
CA ARG A 95 -22.70 10.96 38.72
C ARG A 95 -24.09 10.81 38.10
N ARG A 96 -24.19 10.57 36.79
CA ARG A 96 -25.46 10.49 36.07
C ARG A 96 -25.97 9.07 35.86
N PHE A 97 -25.07 8.10 35.64
CA PHE A 97 -25.42 6.78 35.10
C PHE A 97 -24.83 5.60 35.88
N GLU A 98 -24.18 5.76 37.04
CA GLU A 98 -23.50 4.63 37.74
C GLU A 98 -24.39 3.38 37.89
N ASN A 99 -25.65 3.56 38.28
CA ASN A 99 -26.60 2.45 38.43
C ASN A 99 -27.18 1.95 37.09
N GLU A 100 -27.13 2.78 36.04
CA GLU A 100 -27.70 2.54 34.72
C GLU A 100 -26.65 2.19 33.65
N LEU A 101 -25.41 1.93 34.04
CA LEU A 101 -24.34 1.51 33.13
C LEU A 101 -24.76 0.27 32.31
N PRO A 102 -24.49 0.20 31.00
CA PRO A 102 -24.89 -0.92 30.15
C PRO A 102 -24.03 -2.17 30.39
N LYS A 103 -24.51 -3.34 29.95
CA LYS A 103 -23.66 -4.53 29.79
C LYS A 103 -22.64 -4.32 28.67
N VAL A 104 -21.45 -4.87 28.84
CA VAL A 104 -20.35 -4.81 27.86
C VAL A 104 -19.83 -6.21 27.60
N ASP A 105 -19.86 -6.61 26.33
CA ASP A 105 -19.25 -7.85 25.87
C ASP A 105 -17.86 -7.57 25.31
N ILE A 106 -16.87 -8.32 25.77
CA ILE A 106 -15.47 -8.13 25.37
C ILE A 106 -15.02 -9.37 24.60
N PHE A 107 -14.66 -9.17 23.34
CA PHE A 107 -14.21 -10.22 22.44
C PHE A 107 -12.69 -10.18 22.31
N VAL A 108 -12.05 -11.29 22.67
CA VAL A 108 -10.63 -11.55 22.47
C VAL A 108 -10.51 -12.62 21.39
N CYS A 109 -9.81 -12.35 20.30
CA CYS A 109 -9.60 -13.32 19.22
C CYS A 109 -8.15 -13.82 19.20
N THR A 110 -7.96 -15.13 19.06
CA THR A 110 -6.67 -15.77 18.82
C THR A 110 -6.75 -16.75 17.65
N ALA A 111 -5.67 -16.87 16.88
CA ALA A 111 -5.65 -17.62 15.63
C ALA A 111 -4.90 -18.96 15.72
N ASP A 112 -3.79 -19.00 16.46
CA ASP A 112 -2.93 -20.20 16.54
C ASP A 112 -2.00 -20.13 17.78
N PRO A 113 -1.95 -21.18 18.62
CA PRO A 113 -1.15 -21.18 19.85
C PRO A 113 0.38 -21.19 19.62
N ALA A 114 0.86 -21.56 18.43
CA ALA A 114 2.29 -21.52 18.11
C ALA A 114 2.74 -20.12 17.71
N VAL A 115 1.87 -19.35 17.05
CA VAL A 115 2.14 -17.97 16.65
C VAL A 115 1.79 -16.97 17.76
N GLU A 116 0.74 -17.27 18.52
CA GLU A 116 0.19 -16.46 19.60
C GLU A 116 0.17 -17.31 20.88
N PRO A 117 1.25 -17.29 21.69
CA PRO A 117 1.39 -18.20 22.82
C PRO A 117 0.23 -18.09 23.82
N PRO A 118 -0.32 -19.21 24.33
CA PRO A 118 -1.44 -19.19 25.28
C PRO A 118 -1.22 -18.31 26.51
N ILE A 119 0.02 -18.17 26.99
CA ILE A 119 0.36 -17.27 28.11
C ILE A 119 0.09 -15.79 27.78
N MET A 120 0.34 -15.36 26.54
CA MET A 120 0.03 -14.00 26.08
C MET A 120 -1.49 -13.79 26.03
N VAL A 121 -2.21 -14.77 25.47
CA VAL A 121 -3.68 -14.73 25.36
C VAL A 121 -4.34 -14.55 26.73
N ILE A 122 -3.93 -15.34 27.74
CA ILE A 122 -4.56 -15.27 29.06
C ILE A 122 -4.21 -14.00 29.83
N ASN A 123 -3.04 -13.41 29.59
CA ASN A 123 -2.67 -12.13 30.17
C ASN A 123 -3.58 -11.00 29.66
N THR A 124 -3.97 -11.05 28.38
CA THR A 124 -4.96 -10.15 27.79
C THR A 124 -6.36 -10.41 28.37
N VAL A 125 -6.78 -11.68 28.47
CA VAL A 125 -8.07 -12.04 29.08
C VAL A 125 -8.17 -11.56 30.53
N LEU A 126 -7.17 -11.84 31.37
CA LEU A 126 -7.13 -11.40 32.78
C LEU A 126 -7.14 -9.88 32.91
N SER A 127 -6.48 -9.18 31.99
CA SER A 127 -6.46 -7.72 31.92
C SER A 127 -7.85 -7.13 31.65
N VAL A 128 -8.57 -7.66 30.66
CA VAL A 128 -9.92 -7.17 30.31
C VAL A 128 -11.01 -7.67 31.26
N MET A 129 -10.77 -8.74 32.02
CA MET A 129 -11.66 -9.13 33.14
C MET A 129 -11.56 -8.17 34.33
N ALA A 130 -10.47 -7.42 34.45
CA ALA A 130 -10.16 -6.56 35.59
C ALA A 130 -10.40 -5.05 35.32
N TYR A 131 -11.31 -4.71 34.40
CA TYR A 131 -11.77 -3.33 34.21
C TYR A 131 -12.44 -2.77 35.47
N ASP A 132 -12.35 -1.45 35.68
CA ASP A 132 -13.06 -0.77 36.76
C ASP A 132 -14.51 -0.51 36.35
N TYR A 133 -15.28 -1.60 36.37
CA TYR A 133 -16.66 -1.65 35.94
C TYR A 133 -17.45 -2.68 36.78
N PRO A 134 -18.78 -2.55 36.92
CA PRO A 134 -19.57 -3.56 37.62
C PRO A 134 -19.38 -4.95 37.00
N THR A 135 -18.93 -5.92 37.80
CA THR A 135 -18.51 -7.23 37.30
C THR A 135 -19.66 -8.03 36.69
N GLU A 136 -20.87 -7.86 37.23
CA GLU A 136 -22.10 -8.45 36.70
C GLU A 136 -22.54 -7.87 35.34
N LYS A 137 -21.93 -6.75 34.91
CA LYS A 137 -22.16 -6.13 33.61
C LYS A 137 -21.07 -6.43 32.58
N LEU A 138 -20.02 -7.15 32.97
CA LEU A 138 -18.94 -7.56 32.09
C LEU A 138 -19.09 -9.02 31.67
N SER A 139 -18.86 -9.30 30.38
CA SER A 139 -18.78 -10.67 29.86
C SER A 139 -17.63 -10.75 28.86
N VAL A 140 -16.69 -11.67 29.09
CA VAL A 140 -15.48 -11.85 28.28
C VAL A 140 -15.58 -13.15 27.49
N TYR A 141 -15.32 -13.05 26.19
CA TYR A 141 -15.38 -14.16 25.26
C TYR A 141 -14.02 -14.32 24.57
N LEU A 142 -13.39 -15.47 24.75
CA LEU A 142 -12.22 -15.87 23.97
C LEU A 142 -12.68 -16.68 22.76
N SER A 143 -12.46 -16.16 21.56
CA SER A 143 -12.58 -16.95 20.33
C SER A 143 -11.23 -17.50 19.91
N ASP A 144 -11.13 -18.81 19.85
CA ASP A 144 -9.95 -19.55 19.43
C ASP A 144 -10.18 -20.15 18.04
N ASP A 145 -9.65 -19.49 17.02
CA ASP A 145 -9.72 -19.94 15.63
C ASP A 145 -8.76 -21.13 15.38
N GLY A 146 -7.85 -21.44 16.31
CA GLY A 146 -7.00 -22.62 16.27
C GLY A 146 -7.68 -23.88 16.81
N GLY A 147 -8.73 -23.73 17.64
CA GLY A 147 -9.41 -24.83 18.31
C GLY A 147 -8.47 -25.65 19.20
N SER A 148 -7.55 -25.00 19.91
CA SER A 148 -6.45 -25.68 20.62
C SER A 148 -6.82 -26.03 22.06
N GLU A 149 -6.59 -27.29 22.43
CA GLU A 149 -6.70 -27.71 23.84
C GLU A 149 -5.70 -27.01 24.77
N LEU A 150 -4.56 -26.53 24.25
CA LEU A 150 -3.56 -25.75 25.00
C LEU A 150 -4.11 -24.37 25.38
N THR A 151 -4.76 -23.69 24.43
CA THR A 151 -5.41 -22.40 24.66
C THR A 151 -6.57 -22.55 25.64
N PHE A 152 -7.38 -23.61 25.50
CA PHE A 152 -8.45 -23.90 26.44
C PHE A 152 -7.93 -24.19 27.87
N HIS A 153 -6.88 -24.99 28.01
CA HIS A 153 -6.24 -25.26 29.31
C HIS A 153 -5.68 -23.98 29.94
N ALA A 154 -5.01 -23.13 29.16
CA ALA A 154 -4.52 -21.85 29.66
C ALA A 154 -5.66 -20.99 30.18
N LEU A 155 -6.77 -20.88 29.44
CA LEU A 155 -7.95 -20.12 29.85
C LEU A 155 -8.58 -20.70 31.13
N LEU A 156 -8.64 -22.04 31.25
CA LEU A 156 -9.12 -22.71 32.46
C LEU A 156 -8.25 -22.33 33.68
N GLN A 157 -6.92 -22.40 33.56
CA GLN A 157 -6.03 -21.99 34.66
C GLN A 157 -6.17 -20.49 34.97
N ALA A 158 -6.34 -19.64 33.95
CA ALA A 158 -6.61 -18.22 34.13
C ALA A 158 -7.93 -17.97 34.89
N SER A 159 -8.96 -18.77 34.65
CA SER A 159 -10.24 -18.68 35.37
C SER A 159 -10.06 -18.89 36.88
N TYR A 160 -9.20 -19.84 37.29
CA TYR A 160 -8.87 -20.05 38.70
C TYR A 160 -8.07 -18.89 39.28
N PHE A 161 -7.06 -18.40 38.55
CA PHE A 161 -6.26 -17.25 39.00
C PHE A 161 -7.08 -15.96 39.10
N SER A 162 -8.08 -15.77 38.23
CA SER A 162 -8.96 -14.59 38.22
C SER A 162 -9.65 -14.34 39.57
N LYS A 163 -9.97 -15.41 40.32
CA LYS A 163 -10.56 -15.36 41.67
C LYS A 163 -9.69 -14.62 42.69
N HIS A 164 -8.39 -14.52 42.43
CA HIS A 164 -7.42 -13.82 43.28
C HIS A 164 -6.97 -12.51 42.64
N TRP A 165 -6.81 -12.48 41.32
CA TRP A 165 -6.30 -11.33 40.58
C TRP A 165 -7.26 -10.13 40.56
N LEU A 166 -8.55 -10.37 40.27
CA LEU A 166 -9.56 -9.30 40.18
C LEU A 166 -9.74 -8.55 41.50
N PRO A 167 -9.92 -9.20 42.67
CA PRO A 167 -10.03 -8.48 43.94
C PRO A 167 -8.72 -7.78 44.32
N TYR A 168 -7.56 -8.35 44.00
CA TYR A 168 -6.27 -7.68 44.17
C TYR A 168 -6.18 -6.39 43.34
N CYS A 169 -6.57 -6.46 42.07
CA CYS A 169 -6.63 -5.32 41.15
C CYS A 169 -7.52 -4.20 41.67
N LYS A 170 -8.70 -4.55 42.19
CA LYS A 170 -9.66 -3.59 42.72
C LYS A 170 -9.19 -2.98 44.04
N LYS A 171 -8.61 -3.78 44.94
CA LYS A 171 -8.13 -3.34 46.26
C LYS A 171 -6.98 -2.33 46.17
N TYR A 172 -6.09 -2.52 45.20
CA TYR A 172 -4.85 -1.73 45.09
C TYR A 172 -4.79 -0.82 43.86
N GLU A 173 -5.91 -0.65 43.14
CA GLU A 173 -5.99 0.19 41.92
C GLU A 173 -4.87 -0.13 40.91
N VAL A 174 -4.61 -1.43 40.73
CA VAL A 174 -3.48 -1.96 39.94
C VAL A 174 -3.51 -1.46 38.51
N GLU A 175 -2.40 -0.95 38.01
CA GLU A 175 -2.30 -0.46 36.64
C GLU A 175 -0.86 -0.67 36.11
N PRO A 176 -0.65 -1.34 34.96
CA PRO A 176 -1.63 -1.94 34.05
C PRO A 176 -2.33 -3.18 34.61
N ARG A 177 -3.49 -3.54 34.03
CA ARG A 177 -4.31 -4.70 34.47
C ARG A 177 -3.79 -6.06 34.02
N SER A 178 -2.85 -6.10 33.07
CA SER A 178 -2.20 -7.34 32.65
C SER A 178 -1.20 -7.80 33.71
N PRO A 179 -1.31 -9.04 34.24
CA PRO A 179 -0.42 -9.49 35.30
C PRO A 179 1.03 -9.59 34.84
N ALA A 180 1.31 -10.10 33.63
CA ALA A 180 2.66 -10.09 33.06
C ALA A 180 3.25 -8.68 33.02
N ALA A 181 2.51 -7.69 32.49
CA ALA A 181 2.99 -6.31 32.40
C ALA A 181 3.17 -5.66 33.78
N TYR A 182 2.28 -5.95 34.72
CA TYR A 182 2.36 -5.44 36.09
C TYR A 182 3.57 -5.99 36.85
N PHE A 183 3.85 -7.29 36.75
CA PHE A 183 5.00 -7.90 37.44
C PHE A 183 6.34 -7.63 36.76
N GLU A 184 6.35 -7.30 35.47
CA GLU A 184 7.51 -6.73 34.76
C GLU A 184 7.80 -5.28 35.19
N SER A 185 6.77 -4.53 35.59
CA SER A 185 6.89 -3.16 36.09
C SER A 185 7.34 -3.12 37.56
N ASP A 186 7.81 -1.96 38.03
CA ASP A 186 8.13 -1.73 39.44
C ASP A 186 6.86 -1.34 40.21
N PRO A 187 6.22 -2.25 40.97
CA PRO A 187 4.90 -1.99 41.54
C PRO A 187 4.98 -0.98 42.68
N ARG A 188 4.06 0.00 42.69
CA ARG A 188 4.00 0.98 43.77
C ARG A 188 3.53 0.33 45.07
N ILE A 189 4.44 0.10 46.01
CA ILE A 189 4.12 -0.48 47.32
C ILE A 189 3.49 0.60 48.21
N LEU A 190 2.33 0.30 48.78
CA LEU A 190 1.56 1.25 49.61
C LEU A 190 1.87 1.05 51.09
N ASP A 191 1.90 -0.20 51.56
CA ASP A 191 2.14 -0.59 52.94
C ASP A 191 2.69 -2.03 53.04
N ALA A 192 3.00 -2.47 54.26
CA ALA A 192 3.52 -3.82 54.52
C ALA A 192 2.50 -4.93 54.18
N THR A 193 1.20 -4.60 54.25
CA THR A 193 0.10 -5.50 53.87
C THR A 193 0.11 -5.76 52.37
N HIS A 194 0.27 -4.70 51.57
CA HIS A 194 0.43 -4.76 50.13
C HIS A 194 1.65 -5.59 49.74
N THR A 195 2.79 -5.46 50.44
CA THR A 195 3.98 -6.31 50.16
C THR A 195 3.68 -7.81 50.32
N LYS A 196 2.94 -8.20 51.36
CA LYS A 196 2.56 -9.60 51.58
C LYS A 196 1.59 -10.10 50.52
N ASP A 197 0.57 -9.30 50.20
CA ASP A 197 -0.42 -9.63 49.17
C ASP A 197 0.24 -9.73 47.79
N LEU A 198 1.17 -8.81 47.47
CA LEU A 198 1.95 -8.80 46.23
C LEU A 198 2.80 -10.07 46.09
N ALA A 199 3.51 -10.47 47.15
CA ALA A 199 4.29 -11.72 47.13
C ALA A 199 3.41 -12.96 46.94
N SER A 200 2.24 -12.97 47.59
CA SER A 200 1.27 -14.07 47.45
C SER A 200 0.70 -14.16 46.04
N ILE A 201 0.26 -13.04 45.46
CA ILE A 201 -0.34 -13.03 44.12
C ILE A 201 0.70 -13.31 43.03
N LYS A 202 1.93 -12.81 43.19
CA LYS A 202 3.05 -13.10 42.29
C LYS A 202 3.36 -14.59 42.27
N LYS A 203 3.40 -15.24 43.43
CA LYS A 203 3.59 -16.70 43.52
C LYS A 203 2.48 -17.48 42.81
N LEU A 204 1.22 -17.06 42.94
CA LEU A 204 0.10 -17.68 42.23
C LEU A 204 0.21 -17.50 40.71
N TYR A 205 0.65 -16.33 40.26
CA TYR A 205 0.89 -16.06 38.83
C TYR A 205 2.04 -16.92 38.27
N GLU A 206 3.16 -17.02 38.98
CA GLU A 206 4.28 -17.88 38.59
C GLU A 206 3.85 -19.36 38.52
N GLN A 207 2.96 -19.82 39.40
CA GLN A 207 2.39 -21.17 39.33
C GLN A 207 1.51 -21.38 38.09
N LEU A 208 0.64 -20.42 37.78
CA LEU A 208 -0.16 -20.40 36.55
C LEU A 208 0.74 -20.48 35.32
N GLU A 209 1.71 -19.58 35.23
CA GLU A 209 2.65 -19.49 34.11
C GLU A 209 3.41 -20.80 33.92
N ASN A 210 3.94 -21.39 34.99
CA ASN A 210 4.66 -22.65 34.94
C ASN A 210 3.78 -23.80 34.39
N LYS A 211 2.51 -23.89 34.80
CA LYS A 211 1.59 -24.92 34.29
C LYS A 211 1.35 -24.76 32.79
N VAL A 212 1.07 -23.53 32.35
CA VAL A 212 0.79 -23.22 30.94
C VAL A 212 2.03 -23.47 30.07
N LEU A 213 3.21 -23.01 30.51
CA LEU A 213 4.46 -23.22 29.80
C LEU A 213 4.85 -24.71 29.76
N LEU A 214 4.59 -25.47 30.83
CA LEU A 214 4.84 -26.91 30.85
C LEU A 214 3.94 -27.64 29.84
N ALA A 215 2.64 -27.35 29.81
CA ALA A 215 1.71 -27.93 28.84
C ALA A 215 2.12 -27.60 27.39
N ASN A 216 2.49 -26.35 27.12
CA ASN A 216 2.97 -25.93 25.80
C ASN A 216 4.26 -26.64 25.39
N LYS A 217 5.22 -26.80 26.30
CA LYS A 217 6.47 -27.53 26.03
C LYS A 217 6.24 -29.01 25.76
N LEU A 218 5.29 -29.63 26.45
CA LEU A 218 4.91 -31.03 26.25
C LEU A 218 4.03 -31.23 25.02
N GLY A 219 3.38 -30.18 24.51
CA GLY A 219 2.41 -30.25 23.42
C GLY A 219 1.12 -31.00 23.78
N GLN A 220 0.88 -31.26 25.07
CA GLN A 220 -0.27 -32.02 25.59
C GLN A 220 -0.65 -31.56 27.00
N ILE A 221 -1.91 -31.77 27.37
CA ILE A 221 -2.41 -31.44 28.72
C ILE A 221 -2.06 -32.56 29.71
N PRO A 222 -1.38 -32.25 30.84
CA PRO A 222 -0.98 -33.27 31.82
C PRO A 222 -2.16 -33.98 32.49
N ASP A 223 -3.25 -33.27 32.79
CA ASP A 223 -4.45 -33.81 33.41
C ASP A 223 -5.74 -33.26 32.75
N LYS A 224 -6.34 -34.06 31.88
CA LYS A 224 -7.61 -33.71 31.21
C LYS A 224 -8.84 -33.95 32.10
N SER A 225 -8.70 -34.63 33.24
CA SER A 225 -9.82 -34.89 34.16
C SER A 225 -10.24 -33.65 34.96
N GLU A 226 -9.41 -32.60 34.95
CA GLU A 226 -9.65 -31.32 35.62
C GLU A 226 -10.95 -30.63 35.15
N HIS A 227 -11.37 -30.85 33.90
CA HIS A 227 -12.59 -30.23 33.37
C HIS A 227 -13.28 -31.08 32.29
N LYS A 228 -14.60 -31.26 32.40
CA LYS A 228 -15.42 -32.04 31.44
C LYS A 228 -15.29 -31.56 29.99
N GLY A 229 -15.02 -30.27 29.79
CA GLY A 229 -14.89 -29.64 28.47
C GLY A 229 -13.79 -30.23 27.59
N PHE A 230 -12.76 -30.86 28.17
CA PHE A 230 -11.73 -31.55 27.39
C PHE A 230 -12.27 -32.74 26.57
N ALA A 231 -13.44 -33.28 26.91
CA ALA A 231 -14.10 -34.34 26.14
C ALA A 231 -14.53 -33.90 24.73
N MET A 232 -14.50 -32.60 24.44
CA MET A 232 -14.85 -32.03 23.13
C MET A 232 -13.75 -32.21 22.07
N TRP A 233 -12.52 -32.56 22.48
CA TRP A 233 -11.42 -32.86 21.56
C TRP A 233 -11.27 -34.37 21.41
N ASP A 234 -11.70 -34.90 20.28
CA ASP A 234 -11.50 -36.30 19.92
C ASP A 234 -10.17 -36.49 19.16
N SER A 235 -9.80 -37.74 18.87
CA SER A 235 -8.60 -38.05 18.11
C SER A 235 -8.64 -37.61 16.63
N SER A 236 -9.82 -37.24 16.13
CA SER A 236 -10.03 -36.84 14.73
C SER A 236 -10.01 -35.32 14.53
N SER A 237 -10.13 -34.56 15.62
CA SER A 237 -10.12 -33.10 15.65
C SER A 237 -8.79 -32.53 15.16
N SER A 238 -8.87 -31.57 14.25
CA SER A 238 -7.71 -30.83 13.74
C SER A 238 -8.07 -29.35 13.59
N ARG A 239 -7.07 -28.48 13.46
CA ARG A 239 -7.25 -27.02 13.29
C ARG A 239 -8.24 -26.64 12.17
N GLY A 240 -8.34 -27.45 11.11
CA GLY A 240 -9.23 -27.20 9.97
C GLY A 240 -10.50 -28.04 9.95
N ASN A 241 -10.65 -28.98 10.88
CA ASN A 241 -11.80 -29.89 10.93
C ASN A 241 -12.10 -30.27 12.39
N HIS A 242 -13.11 -29.63 12.97
CA HIS A 242 -13.59 -29.91 14.32
C HIS A 242 -15.01 -29.35 14.52
N ASP A 243 -15.77 -29.95 15.43
CA ASP A 243 -17.08 -29.46 15.85
C ASP A 243 -16.98 -28.11 16.57
N ALA A 244 -18.10 -27.40 16.72
CA ALA A 244 -18.14 -26.21 17.56
C ALA A 244 -17.91 -26.59 19.03
N ILE A 245 -16.92 -25.96 19.65
CA ILE A 245 -16.55 -26.12 21.06
C ILE A 245 -16.91 -24.83 21.78
N LEU A 246 -17.89 -24.91 22.69
CA LEU A 246 -18.34 -23.78 23.49
C LEU A 246 -18.35 -24.20 24.95
N GLN A 247 -17.67 -23.45 25.82
CA GLN A 247 -17.61 -23.72 27.26
C GLN A 247 -17.73 -22.41 28.05
N ILE A 248 -18.68 -22.37 29.00
CA ILE A 248 -18.85 -21.25 29.95
C ILE A 248 -18.07 -21.60 31.22
N LEU A 249 -16.84 -21.10 31.32
CA LEU A 249 -15.93 -21.37 32.45
C LEU A 249 -16.33 -20.62 33.72
N VAL A 250 -16.86 -19.41 33.56
CA VAL A 250 -17.42 -18.61 34.65
C VAL A 250 -18.77 -18.11 34.21
N ASN A 251 -19.83 -18.45 34.93
CA ASN A 251 -21.17 -17.92 34.70
C ASN A 251 -21.42 -16.77 35.70
N GLY A 252 -21.33 -15.51 35.26
CA GLY A 252 -21.50 -14.35 36.15
C GLY A 252 -22.92 -14.22 36.74
N SER A 253 -23.90 -14.94 36.18
CA SER A 253 -25.25 -15.04 36.72
C SER A 253 -25.37 -16.05 37.86
N ASP A 254 -24.41 -16.97 38.00
CA ASP A 254 -24.39 -18.00 39.04
C ASP A 254 -24.03 -17.36 40.41
N PRO A 255 -24.85 -17.56 41.46
CA PRO A 255 -24.55 -17.09 42.81
C PRO A 255 -23.21 -17.59 43.38
N GLU A 256 -22.73 -18.75 42.93
CA GLU A 256 -21.49 -19.39 43.38
C GLU A 256 -20.25 -18.90 42.61
N ALA A 257 -20.42 -18.18 41.50
CA ALA A 257 -19.33 -17.61 40.71
C ALA A 257 -18.75 -16.35 41.40
N ARG A 258 -18.07 -16.57 42.53
CA ARG A 258 -17.49 -15.52 43.37
C ARG A 258 -15.98 -15.62 43.48
N ASP A 259 -15.36 -14.47 43.67
CA ASP A 259 -13.95 -14.33 44.00
C ASP A 259 -13.68 -14.61 45.48
N VAL A 260 -12.41 -14.58 45.89
CA VAL A 260 -12.03 -14.81 47.30
C VAL A 260 -12.50 -13.71 48.27
N ALA A 261 -12.94 -12.56 47.75
CA ALA A 261 -13.53 -11.47 48.52
C ALA A 261 -15.07 -11.54 48.55
N GLY A 262 -15.67 -12.57 47.96
CA GLY A 262 -17.12 -12.77 47.89
C GLY A 262 -17.84 -11.92 46.84
N CYS A 263 -17.12 -11.19 45.97
CA CYS A 263 -17.68 -10.43 44.86
C CYS A 263 -17.94 -11.34 43.66
N LYS A 264 -18.96 -11.02 42.85
CA LYS A 264 -19.26 -11.78 41.63
C LYS A 264 -18.14 -11.62 40.59
N LEU A 265 -17.85 -12.69 39.86
CA LEU A 265 -16.92 -12.66 38.74
C LEU A 265 -17.64 -12.33 37.42
N PRO A 266 -16.97 -11.67 36.46
CA PRO A 266 -17.45 -11.53 35.09
C PRO A 266 -17.68 -12.90 34.43
N THR A 267 -18.66 -12.97 33.52
CA THR A 267 -18.86 -14.17 32.70
C THR A 267 -17.63 -14.40 31.81
N LEU A 268 -17.13 -15.64 31.74
CA LEU A 268 -15.99 -16.04 30.91
C LEU A 268 -16.36 -17.21 30.02
N VAL A 269 -16.25 -17.03 28.70
CA VAL A 269 -16.68 -18.00 27.69
C VAL A 269 -15.54 -18.31 26.74
N TYR A 270 -15.31 -19.60 26.49
CA TYR A 270 -14.45 -20.11 25.42
C TYR A 270 -15.30 -20.51 24.22
N LEU A 271 -14.91 -20.08 23.02
CA LEU A 271 -15.53 -20.49 21.76
C LEU A 271 -14.46 -20.85 20.72
N ALA A 272 -14.47 -22.10 20.26
CA ALA A 272 -13.94 -22.49 18.97
C ALA A 272 -15.12 -22.83 18.06
N ARG A 273 -15.34 -22.02 17.01
CA ARG A 273 -16.43 -22.24 16.05
C ARG A 273 -16.19 -23.49 15.21
N GLU A 274 -17.25 -24.09 14.68
CA GLU A 274 -17.11 -25.26 13.82
C GLU A 274 -16.27 -24.94 12.58
N LYS A 275 -15.36 -25.84 12.23
CA LYS A 275 -14.56 -25.76 11.01
C LYS A 275 -14.65 -27.08 10.25
N ARG A 276 -14.82 -26.95 8.93
CA ARG A 276 -14.86 -28.07 7.99
C ARG A 276 -14.01 -27.72 6.76
N PRO A 277 -13.27 -28.67 6.16
CA PRO A 277 -12.45 -28.42 4.98
C PRO A 277 -13.22 -27.83 3.79
N GLU A 278 -14.51 -28.14 3.67
CA GLU A 278 -15.39 -27.71 2.58
C GLU A 278 -15.88 -26.26 2.72
N HIS A 279 -15.71 -25.63 3.90
CA HIS A 279 -16.25 -24.31 4.20
C HIS A 279 -15.16 -23.30 4.52
N PHE A 280 -15.07 -22.26 3.68
CA PHE A 280 -14.17 -21.14 3.96
C PHE A 280 -14.67 -20.32 5.16
N HIS A 281 -13.80 -20.10 6.13
CA HIS A 281 -14.17 -19.60 7.45
C HIS A 281 -13.95 -18.09 7.64
N ASN A 282 -13.49 -17.34 6.64
CA ASN A 282 -13.37 -15.87 6.72
C ASN A 282 -12.51 -15.33 7.89
N PHE A 283 -11.54 -16.11 8.38
CA PHE A 283 -10.57 -15.71 9.42
C PHE A 283 -11.24 -14.99 10.62
N LYS A 284 -10.68 -13.85 11.06
CA LYS A 284 -11.14 -13.06 12.20
C LYS A 284 -12.56 -12.49 12.01
N ALA A 285 -12.93 -12.11 10.79
CA ALA A 285 -14.30 -11.63 10.49
C ALA A 285 -15.35 -12.68 10.89
N GLY A 286 -15.14 -13.94 10.49
CA GLY A 286 -16.04 -15.04 10.81
C GLY A 286 -16.03 -15.42 12.30
N ALA A 287 -14.88 -15.32 12.96
CA ALA A 287 -14.76 -15.53 14.41
C ALA A 287 -15.58 -14.49 15.19
N MET A 288 -15.42 -13.21 14.84
CA MET A 288 -16.19 -12.09 15.41
C MET A 288 -17.69 -12.23 15.15
N ASN A 289 -18.09 -12.62 13.93
CA ASN A 289 -19.52 -12.80 13.61
C ASN A 289 -20.15 -13.94 14.41
N ALA A 290 -19.44 -15.07 14.58
CA ALA A 290 -19.89 -16.15 15.47
C ALA A 290 -20.03 -15.66 16.92
N LEU A 291 -19.07 -14.89 17.43
CA LEU A 291 -19.14 -14.29 18.77
C LEU A 291 -20.33 -13.34 18.93
N ILE A 292 -20.63 -12.47 17.95
CA ILE A 292 -21.79 -11.57 18.02
C ILE A 292 -23.08 -12.37 18.18
N ARG A 293 -23.23 -13.49 17.46
CA ARG A 293 -24.40 -14.37 17.57
C ARG A 293 -24.46 -15.09 18.92
N VAL A 294 -23.38 -15.76 19.32
CA VAL A 294 -23.33 -16.54 20.56
C VAL A 294 -23.55 -15.65 21.79
N SER A 295 -22.88 -14.49 21.85
CA SER A 295 -23.03 -13.54 22.97
C SER A 295 -24.44 -12.94 23.07
N SER A 296 -25.19 -12.84 21.97
CA SER A 296 -26.56 -12.30 21.98
C SER A 296 -27.53 -13.15 22.82
N GLU A 297 -27.22 -14.43 23.00
CA GLU A 297 -28.03 -15.37 23.79
C GLU A 297 -27.50 -15.59 25.21
N ILE A 298 -26.26 -15.16 25.50
CA ILE A 298 -25.63 -15.32 26.82
C ILE A 298 -25.79 -14.05 27.66
N SER A 299 -25.19 -12.94 27.23
CA SER A 299 -25.15 -11.68 27.98
C SER A 299 -25.99 -10.60 27.32
N ASN A 300 -26.09 -10.64 25.98
CA ASN A 300 -26.72 -9.65 25.12
C ASN A 300 -26.27 -8.20 25.41
N GLY A 301 -24.96 -7.99 25.61
CA GLY A 301 -24.39 -6.69 25.92
C GLY A 301 -24.59 -5.70 24.76
N PRO A 302 -25.23 -4.53 24.96
CA PRO A 302 -25.45 -3.57 23.87
C PRO A 302 -24.17 -2.89 23.37
N VAL A 303 -23.08 -2.95 24.14
CA VAL A 303 -21.74 -2.49 23.75
C VAL A 303 -20.82 -3.70 23.61
N ILE A 304 -20.07 -3.75 22.52
CA ILE A 304 -19.08 -4.78 22.23
C ILE A 304 -17.70 -4.12 22.14
N LEU A 305 -16.77 -4.53 22.98
CA LEU A 305 -15.34 -4.22 22.83
C LEU A 305 -14.68 -5.38 22.09
N ASN A 306 -13.92 -5.09 21.03
CA ASN A 306 -13.06 -6.08 20.41
C ASN A 306 -11.58 -5.73 20.63
N VAL A 307 -10.81 -6.76 20.98
CA VAL A 307 -9.35 -6.67 21.16
C VAL A 307 -8.66 -7.90 20.57
N ASP A 308 -7.46 -7.69 20.04
CA ASP A 308 -6.56 -8.78 19.67
C ASP A 308 -5.94 -9.42 20.91
N CYS A 309 -5.53 -10.68 20.81
CA CYS A 309 -4.94 -11.43 21.93
C CYS A 309 -3.60 -10.85 22.42
N ASP A 310 -2.93 -10.03 21.62
CA ASP A 310 -1.70 -9.32 21.96
C ASP A 310 -1.93 -7.92 22.52
N MET A 311 -3.19 -7.45 22.62
CA MET A 311 -3.60 -6.10 23.03
C MET A 311 -4.34 -6.11 24.38
N TYR A 312 -3.62 -5.83 25.46
CA TYR A 312 -4.18 -5.80 26.82
C TYR A 312 -4.66 -4.39 27.22
N SER A 313 -5.54 -4.34 28.23
CA SER A 313 -6.01 -3.09 28.83
C SER A 313 -4.92 -2.48 29.71
N ASN A 314 -4.44 -1.30 29.31
CA ASN A 314 -3.49 -0.51 30.07
C ASN A 314 -4.16 0.56 30.93
N ASP A 315 -5.43 0.89 30.71
CA ASP A 315 -6.22 1.78 31.56
C ASP A 315 -7.60 1.17 31.84
N SER A 316 -7.89 0.88 33.11
CA SER A 316 -9.18 0.30 33.49
C SER A 316 -10.39 1.22 33.35
N GLN A 317 -10.18 2.50 33.07
CA GLN A 317 -11.25 3.47 32.83
C GLN A 317 -11.72 3.50 31.36
N SER A 318 -11.04 2.80 30.46
CA SER A 318 -11.29 2.86 29.00
C SER A 318 -12.75 2.58 28.61
N ILE A 319 -13.46 1.68 29.33
CA ILE A 319 -14.90 1.45 29.13
C ILE A 319 -15.70 2.72 29.42
N ARG A 320 -15.44 3.37 30.55
CA ARG A 320 -16.14 4.59 30.97
C ARG A 320 -15.84 5.74 30.02
N ASP A 321 -14.62 5.85 29.51
CA ASP A 321 -14.28 6.82 28.47
C ASP A 321 -15.07 6.60 27.18
N ALA A 322 -15.17 5.35 26.71
CA ALA A 322 -15.98 5.03 25.55
C ALA A 322 -17.47 5.38 25.76
N LEU A 323 -18.00 5.07 26.95
CA LEU A 323 -19.37 5.37 27.31
C LEU A 323 -19.66 6.86 27.42
N CYS A 324 -18.69 7.72 27.72
CA CYS A 324 -18.87 9.17 27.65
C CYS A 324 -19.30 9.62 26.24
N PHE A 325 -18.85 8.95 25.19
CA PHE A 325 -19.32 9.22 23.83
C PHE A 325 -20.64 8.51 23.51
N LEU A 326 -20.78 7.23 23.85
CA LEU A 326 -21.95 6.42 23.46
C LEU A 326 -23.21 6.75 24.28
N MET A 327 -23.08 7.30 25.48
CA MET A 327 -24.20 7.62 26.37
C MET A 327 -24.53 9.11 26.45
N ASP A 328 -23.78 9.98 25.76
CA ASP A 328 -24.11 11.42 25.73
C ASP A 328 -25.48 11.64 25.10
N GLU A 329 -26.35 12.36 25.80
CA GLU A 329 -27.77 12.46 25.47
C GLU A 329 -28.04 13.30 24.22
N GLU A 330 -27.14 14.23 23.88
CA GLU A 330 -27.28 15.04 22.67
C GLU A 330 -26.57 14.42 21.48
N LYS A 331 -25.35 13.92 21.65
CA LYS A 331 -24.50 13.49 20.52
C LYS A 331 -24.27 12.00 20.41
N GLY A 332 -24.48 11.24 21.49
CA GLY A 332 -24.12 9.83 21.52
C GLY A 332 -24.85 8.99 20.48
N HIS A 333 -26.06 9.41 20.11
CA HIS A 333 -26.92 8.73 19.15
C HIS A 333 -26.38 8.76 17.72
N GLU A 334 -25.37 9.60 17.42
CA GLU A 334 -24.71 9.66 16.12
C GLU A 334 -23.55 8.66 16.00
N PHE A 335 -22.97 8.24 17.12
CA PHE A 335 -21.75 7.42 17.13
C PHE A 335 -22.06 5.93 17.10
N ALA A 336 -21.50 5.25 16.11
CA ALA A 336 -21.56 3.81 15.97
C ALA A 336 -20.49 3.08 16.77
N TYR A 337 -19.29 3.64 16.77
CA TYR A 337 -18.15 3.06 17.46
C TYR A 337 -17.12 4.11 17.92
N VAL A 338 -16.37 3.75 18.94
CA VAL A 338 -15.28 4.52 19.54
C VAL A 338 -13.99 3.76 19.29
N GLN A 339 -13.10 4.29 18.43
CA GLN A 339 -11.83 3.66 18.09
C GLN A 339 -10.71 4.28 18.93
N PHE A 340 -10.03 3.49 19.75
CA PHE A 340 -8.84 3.95 20.46
C PHE A 340 -7.57 3.75 19.63
N PRO A 341 -6.49 4.51 19.91
CA PRO A 341 -5.16 4.24 19.36
C PRO A 341 -4.68 2.82 19.63
N GLN A 342 -4.08 2.18 18.62
CA GLN A 342 -3.25 0.99 18.83
C GLN A 342 -1.84 1.42 19.17
N ILE A 343 -1.43 1.19 20.42
CA ILE A 343 -0.11 1.57 20.94
C ILE A 343 0.59 0.28 21.38
N PHE A 344 1.92 0.20 21.25
CA PHE A 344 2.68 -1.01 21.57
C PHE A 344 3.67 -0.76 22.70
N LYS A 345 3.86 -1.74 23.59
CA LYS A 345 4.75 -1.60 24.77
C LYS A 345 6.24 -1.72 24.42
N ASN A 346 6.58 -2.50 23.40
CA ASN A 346 7.94 -2.84 23.02
C ASN A 346 8.48 -1.93 21.89
N ILE A 347 8.07 -0.68 21.81
CA ILE A 347 8.63 0.27 20.85
C ILE A 347 9.98 0.77 21.35
N THR A 348 11.01 0.69 20.50
CA THR A 348 12.34 1.23 20.82
C THR A 348 12.31 2.76 20.84
N LYS A 349 13.32 3.37 21.47
CA LYS A 349 13.40 4.83 21.65
C LYS A 349 13.25 5.61 20.33
N ASN A 350 13.83 5.10 19.25
CA ASN A 350 13.82 5.69 17.93
C ASN A 350 12.96 4.89 16.94
N ASP A 351 12.00 4.10 17.44
CA ASP A 351 11.02 3.32 16.66
C ASP A 351 11.62 2.74 15.37
N LEU A 352 12.55 1.79 15.53
CA LEU A 352 13.43 1.30 14.48
C LEU A 352 12.70 0.92 13.17
N TYR A 353 11.49 0.37 13.29
CA TYR A 353 10.67 -0.08 12.17
C TYR A 353 9.42 0.78 11.90
N ALA A 354 9.31 1.96 12.53
CA ALA A 354 8.15 2.84 12.43
C ALA A 354 6.82 2.11 12.74
N ASN A 355 6.83 1.33 13.83
CA ASN A 355 5.71 0.53 14.31
C ASN A 355 4.63 1.38 15.00
N SER A 356 5.01 2.50 15.59
CA SER A 356 4.09 3.39 16.32
C SER A 356 3.04 4.05 15.43
N MET A 357 3.30 4.16 14.11
CA MET A 357 2.53 4.99 13.16
C MET A 357 2.22 6.38 13.75
N THR A 358 3.24 7.04 14.30
CA THR A 358 3.11 8.28 15.08
C THR A 358 2.25 9.34 14.39
N ALA A 359 2.50 9.63 13.09
CA ALA A 359 1.68 10.59 12.35
C ALA A 359 0.21 10.13 12.21
N GLY A 360 -0.03 8.83 11.99
CA GLY A 360 -1.37 8.25 11.95
C GLY A 360 -2.15 8.51 13.24
N ARG A 361 -1.51 8.25 14.38
CA ARG A 361 -2.08 8.39 15.72
C ARG A 361 -2.30 9.84 16.13
N GLU A 362 -1.27 10.67 16.04
CA GLU A 362 -1.28 12.03 16.59
C GLU A 362 -1.88 13.07 15.63
N VAL A 363 -1.98 12.76 14.33
CA VAL A 363 -2.41 13.72 13.30
C VAL A 363 -3.57 13.17 12.48
N GLU A 364 -3.38 12.06 11.78
CA GLU A 364 -4.33 11.62 10.74
C GLU A 364 -5.70 11.28 11.33
N PHE A 365 -5.75 10.50 12.41
CA PHE A 365 -7.01 10.06 13.01
C PHE A 365 -7.75 11.21 13.70
N HIS A 366 -7.02 12.17 14.28
CA HIS A 366 -7.58 13.43 14.77
C HIS A 366 -8.17 14.30 13.64
N GLY A 367 -7.58 14.22 12.44
CA GLY A 367 -8.11 14.82 11.22
C GLY A 367 -9.41 14.20 10.76
N LEU A 368 -9.45 12.87 10.69
CA LEU A 368 -10.63 12.09 10.30
C LEU A 368 -11.80 12.30 11.27
N ASP A 369 -11.50 12.41 12.57
CA ASP A 369 -12.50 12.67 13.61
C ASP A 369 -13.28 13.98 13.42
N ALA A 370 -12.70 14.95 12.70
CA ALA A 370 -13.40 16.19 12.36
C ALA A 370 -14.44 16.02 11.24
N PHE A 371 -14.35 14.96 10.44
CA PHE A 371 -15.20 14.73 9.27
C PHE A 371 -16.19 13.57 9.43
N GLY A 372 -16.26 12.96 10.61
CA GLY A 372 -17.18 11.85 10.88
C GLY A 372 -16.55 10.68 11.62
N GLY A 373 -15.25 10.73 11.93
CA GLY A 373 -14.57 9.69 12.72
C GLY A 373 -13.56 8.87 11.92
N PRO A 374 -12.57 8.25 12.58
CA PRO A 374 -11.58 7.39 11.92
C PRO A 374 -12.19 6.06 11.46
N PRO A 375 -11.51 5.32 10.57
CA PRO A 375 -11.88 3.94 10.27
C PRO A 375 -11.79 3.04 11.52
N TYR A 376 -12.53 1.94 11.48
CA TYR A 376 -12.32 0.82 12.39
C TYR A 376 -11.05 0.07 11.97
N ILE A 377 -10.10 -0.11 12.90
CA ILE A 377 -8.77 -0.69 12.64
C ILE A 377 -8.51 -2.02 13.36
N GLY A 378 -9.57 -2.73 13.76
CA GLY A 378 -9.49 -4.14 14.12
C GLY A 378 -9.30 -4.47 15.60
N SER A 379 -8.85 -3.53 16.45
CA SER A 379 -8.64 -3.75 17.89
C SER A 379 -8.79 -2.45 18.68
N GLY A 380 -9.13 -2.55 19.97
CA GLY A 380 -9.34 -1.40 20.86
C GLY A 380 -10.55 -0.55 20.46
N CYS A 381 -11.60 -1.19 19.95
CA CYS A 381 -12.77 -0.50 19.44
C CYS A 381 -14.04 -0.92 20.17
N PHE A 382 -14.84 0.06 20.60
CA PHE A 382 -16.13 -0.15 21.24
C PHE A 382 -17.25 0.09 20.23
N HIS A 383 -17.99 -0.95 19.87
CA HIS A 383 -19.11 -0.91 18.94
C HIS A 383 -20.45 -0.95 19.66
N ARG A 384 -21.47 -0.32 19.08
CA ARG A 384 -22.87 -0.68 19.38
C ARG A 384 -23.21 -2.00 18.71
N ARG A 385 -23.73 -2.96 19.50
CA ARG A 385 -24.17 -4.27 19.00
C ARG A 385 -25.15 -4.14 17.83
N GLU A 386 -26.19 -3.32 17.98
CA GLU A 386 -27.26 -3.22 16.97
C GLU A 386 -26.74 -2.80 15.58
N ILE A 387 -25.64 -2.05 15.53
CA ILE A 387 -25.05 -1.57 14.27
C ILE A 387 -24.31 -2.71 13.59
N LEU A 388 -23.56 -3.50 14.36
CA LEU A 388 -23.01 -4.77 13.86
C LEU A 388 -24.13 -5.76 13.50
N SER A 389 -25.31 -5.66 14.11
CA SER A 389 -26.51 -6.41 13.72
C SER A 389 -27.31 -5.77 12.57
N GLY A 390 -26.74 -4.84 11.80
CA GLY A 390 -27.34 -4.30 10.58
C GLY A 390 -28.25 -3.09 10.75
N ARG A 391 -28.25 -2.44 11.92
CA ARG A 391 -29.06 -1.23 12.14
C ARG A 391 -28.59 -0.07 11.26
N LYS A 392 -29.49 0.41 10.40
CA LYS A 392 -29.29 1.62 9.59
C LYS A 392 -29.55 2.89 10.40
N TYR A 393 -28.78 3.94 10.11
CA TYR A 393 -28.94 5.23 10.79
C TYR A 393 -30.26 5.91 10.43
N SER A 394 -30.83 6.63 11.40
CA SER A 394 -32.00 7.50 11.21
C SER A 394 -31.87 8.73 12.11
N LYS A 395 -32.22 9.91 11.61
CA LYS A 395 -32.18 11.16 12.41
C LYS A 395 -33.15 11.15 13.60
N CYS A 396 -34.20 10.34 13.55
CA CYS A 396 -35.15 10.18 14.65
C CYS A 396 -34.70 9.10 15.66
N TYR A 397 -33.54 8.47 15.44
CA TYR A 397 -33.01 7.47 16.34
C TYR A 397 -32.70 8.10 17.71
N LYS A 398 -33.22 7.47 18.76
CA LYS A 398 -32.90 7.79 20.14
C LYS A 398 -32.24 6.57 20.78
N ILE A 399 -31.21 6.84 21.57
CA ILE A 399 -30.46 5.81 22.28
C ILE A 399 -31.38 5.15 23.31
N ASP A 400 -31.40 3.82 23.30
CA ASP A 400 -31.87 3.04 24.43
C ASP A 400 -30.84 1.94 24.76
N LEU A 401 -29.84 2.32 25.55
CA LEU A 401 -28.88 1.37 26.14
C LEU A 401 -29.39 0.82 27.48
N LYS A 402 -30.59 1.23 27.91
CA LYS A 402 -31.14 0.95 29.25
C LYS A 402 -32.03 -0.29 29.25
N THR A 403 -32.73 -0.56 28.15
CA THR A 403 -33.62 -1.73 28.04
C THR A 403 -32.80 -3.01 27.83
N GLN A 404 -32.47 -3.66 28.94
CA GLN A 404 -31.85 -4.99 28.93
C GLN A 404 -32.94 -6.04 29.11
N ASN A 405 -33.20 -6.85 28.08
CA ASN A 405 -33.98 -8.07 28.27
C ASN A 405 -33.13 -9.05 29.09
N GLU A 406 -33.59 -9.42 30.28
CA GLU A 406 -32.98 -10.52 31.03
C GLU A 406 -33.21 -11.83 30.28
N CYS A 407 -32.16 -12.35 29.65
CA CYS A 407 -32.17 -13.74 29.20
C CYS A 407 -32.08 -14.61 30.45
N LYS A 408 -33.17 -15.31 30.81
CA LYS A 408 -33.11 -16.30 31.90
C LYS A 408 -32.23 -17.46 31.44
N MET A 409 -31.01 -17.51 31.96
CA MET A 409 -30.07 -18.59 31.72
C MET A 409 -30.67 -19.88 32.30
N GLY A 410 -31.00 -20.84 31.44
CA GLY A 410 -31.44 -22.19 31.83
C GLY A 410 -30.26 -23.05 32.33
N ASN A 411 -30.36 -24.37 32.20
CA ASN A 411 -29.23 -25.26 32.46
C ASN A 411 -28.03 -24.89 31.54
N VAL A 412 -26.86 -24.61 32.12
CA VAL A 412 -25.65 -24.20 31.38
C VAL A 412 -25.28 -25.20 30.28
N HIS A 413 -25.39 -26.51 30.55
CA HIS A 413 -25.08 -27.54 29.55
C HIS A 413 -26.08 -27.52 28.38
N GLU A 414 -27.36 -27.33 28.66
CA GLU A 414 -28.39 -27.25 27.62
C GLU A 414 -28.21 -25.98 26.77
N LEU A 415 -27.83 -24.87 27.42
CA LEU A 415 -27.48 -23.63 26.74
C LEU A 415 -26.26 -23.83 25.84
N GLU A 416 -25.17 -24.44 26.34
CA GLU A 416 -23.96 -24.72 25.56
C GLU A 416 -24.29 -25.52 24.29
N GLU A 417 -25.06 -26.61 24.41
CA GLU A 417 -25.48 -27.42 23.26
C GLU A 417 -26.33 -26.64 22.26
N ARG A 418 -27.30 -25.85 22.75
CA ARG A 418 -28.16 -25.03 21.88
C ARG A 418 -27.34 -24.00 21.08
N LEU A 419 -26.34 -23.37 21.72
CA LEU A 419 -25.55 -22.30 21.14
C LEU A 419 -24.50 -22.79 20.12
N LYS A 420 -24.11 -24.07 20.15
CA LYS A 420 -23.23 -24.65 19.11
C LYS A 420 -23.78 -24.44 17.70
N SER A 421 -25.10 -24.48 17.53
CA SER A 421 -25.75 -24.22 16.24
C SER A 421 -25.45 -22.81 15.68
N LEU A 422 -25.30 -21.80 16.55
CA LEU A 422 -24.99 -20.42 16.15
C LEU A 422 -23.53 -20.26 15.69
N ALA A 423 -22.65 -21.17 16.13
CA ALA A 423 -21.25 -21.22 15.76
C ALA A 423 -20.96 -22.25 14.66
N SER A 424 -21.99 -22.82 14.03
CA SER A 424 -21.82 -23.75 12.91
C SER A 424 -21.26 -23.05 11.68
N CYS A 425 -20.43 -23.79 10.92
CA CYS A 425 -19.87 -23.35 9.65
C CYS A 425 -20.94 -23.13 8.55
N THR A 426 -22.14 -23.71 8.74
CA THR A 426 -23.26 -23.57 7.79
C THR A 426 -24.25 -22.48 8.17
N TYR A 427 -24.17 -21.91 9.38
CA TYR A 427 -25.15 -20.94 9.88
C TYR A 427 -25.33 -19.73 8.95
N GLU A 428 -24.24 -19.29 8.33
CA GLU A 428 -24.21 -18.06 7.54
C GLU A 428 -24.67 -18.26 6.09
N GLN A 429 -24.90 -19.51 5.67
CA GLN A 429 -25.37 -19.81 4.32
C GLN A 429 -26.77 -19.22 4.08
N ASN A 430 -26.91 -18.46 3.00
CA ASN A 430 -28.15 -17.76 2.63
C ASN A 430 -28.64 -16.74 3.69
N THR A 431 -27.72 -16.17 4.47
CA THR A 431 -28.01 -15.08 5.41
C THR A 431 -27.32 -13.79 5.01
N GLU A 432 -27.68 -12.68 5.67
CA GLU A 432 -27.05 -11.37 5.48
C GLU A 432 -25.70 -11.22 6.23
N TRP A 433 -25.28 -12.23 7.03
CA TRP A 433 -24.03 -12.20 7.79
C TRP A 433 -22.82 -12.17 6.87
N GLY A 434 -21.86 -11.29 7.16
CA GLY A 434 -20.67 -11.09 6.34
C GLY A 434 -20.90 -10.21 5.12
N HIS A 435 -22.15 -9.92 4.76
CA HIS A 435 -22.49 -9.11 3.59
C HIS A 435 -23.12 -7.78 3.97
N GLU A 436 -24.22 -7.79 4.73
CA GLU A 436 -24.90 -6.61 5.24
C GLU A 436 -24.77 -6.49 6.76
N MET A 437 -24.73 -7.61 7.49
CA MET A 437 -24.56 -7.70 8.93
C MET A 437 -23.17 -8.21 9.33
N GLY A 438 -22.75 -7.89 10.56
CA GLY A 438 -21.47 -8.29 11.13
C GLY A 438 -20.28 -7.57 10.50
N LEU A 439 -19.10 -8.12 10.73
CA LEU A 439 -17.89 -7.77 9.99
C LEU A 439 -18.01 -8.32 8.57
N LYS A 440 -17.65 -7.49 7.59
CA LYS A 440 -17.77 -7.81 6.16
C LYS A 440 -16.73 -8.83 5.70
N TYR A 441 -17.12 -9.72 4.79
CA TYR A 441 -16.24 -10.74 4.22
C TYR A 441 -15.61 -10.31 2.89
N GLY A 442 -14.61 -11.07 2.44
CA GLY A 442 -14.00 -10.94 1.12
C GLY A 442 -12.86 -9.94 1.01
N CYS A 443 -12.37 -9.39 2.13
CA CYS A 443 -11.25 -8.46 2.17
C CYS A 443 -10.27 -8.84 3.29
N PRO A 444 -8.93 -8.80 3.08
CA PRO A 444 -7.93 -8.99 4.14
C PRO A 444 -7.94 -7.93 5.26
N VAL A 445 -8.57 -6.77 5.01
CA VAL A 445 -8.79 -5.69 5.99
C VAL A 445 -10.31 -5.53 6.19
N GLU A 446 -10.94 -6.59 6.74
CA GLU A 446 -12.38 -6.64 7.00
C GLU A 446 -12.84 -5.50 7.92
N ASP A 447 -11.96 -5.04 8.79
CA ASP A 447 -12.18 -3.98 9.75
C ASP A 447 -12.41 -2.64 9.04
N VAL A 448 -11.50 -2.23 8.17
CA VAL A 448 -11.55 -0.97 7.43
C VAL A 448 -12.83 -0.91 6.57
N ILE A 449 -13.13 -1.99 5.84
CA ILE A 449 -14.32 -2.05 4.99
C ILE A 449 -15.63 -2.09 5.80
N THR A 450 -15.62 -2.72 6.98
CA THR A 450 -16.77 -2.71 7.90
C THR A 450 -17.00 -1.29 8.43
N GLY A 451 -15.93 -0.61 8.86
CA GLY A 451 -15.99 0.78 9.30
C GLY A 451 -16.51 1.72 8.22
N LEU A 452 -16.00 1.57 6.98
CA LEU A 452 -16.47 2.34 5.82
C LEU A 452 -17.95 2.08 5.51
N SER A 453 -18.38 0.82 5.52
CA SER A 453 -19.79 0.46 5.32
C SER A 453 -20.69 1.10 6.37
N ILE A 454 -20.30 1.06 7.65
CA ILE A 454 -21.07 1.67 8.75
C ILE A 454 -21.20 3.18 8.54
N GLN A 455 -20.10 3.86 8.23
CA GLN A 455 -20.11 5.31 8.05
C GLN A 455 -20.90 5.73 6.80
N CYS A 456 -20.81 4.96 5.70
CA CYS A 456 -21.60 5.18 4.49
C CYS A 456 -23.11 4.98 4.69
N GLN A 457 -23.53 4.35 5.80
CA GLN A 457 -24.94 4.27 6.20
C GLN A 457 -25.40 5.49 7.01
N GLY A 458 -24.53 6.48 7.26
CA GLY A 458 -24.83 7.74 7.94
C GLY A 458 -24.36 7.80 9.39
N TRP A 459 -23.80 6.71 9.93
CA TRP A 459 -23.22 6.70 11.27
C TRP A 459 -21.88 7.44 11.33
N LYS A 460 -21.51 7.93 12.51
CA LYS A 460 -20.18 8.50 12.78
C LYS A 460 -19.37 7.57 13.69
N SER A 461 -18.07 7.73 13.71
CA SER A 461 -17.18 7.20 14.76
C SER A 461 -16.46 8.33 15.47
N VAL A 462 -15.72 8.00 16.51
CA VAL A 462 -14.97 8.98 17.31
C VAL A 462 -13.61 8.43 17.72
N TYR A 463 -12.63 9.32 17.86
CA TYR A 463 -11.25 9.01 18.20
C TYR A 463 -10.80 9.66 19.51
N PRO A 464 -10.94 9.00 20.66
CA PRO A 464 -10.28 9.43 21.89
C PRO A 464 -8.81 9.00 21.89
N ASN A 465 -7.91 9.95 22.15
CA ASN A 465 -6.49 9.69 22.39
C ASN A 465 -6.14 10.18 23.82
N PRO A 466 -6.43 9.38 24.86
CA PRO A 466 -6.16 9.75 26.25
C PRO A 466 -4.65 9.82 26.54
N GLU A 467 -4.27 10.61 27.55
CA GLU A 467 -2.87 10.79 27.96
C GLU A 467 -2.22 9.46 28.40
N ARG A 468 -2.97 8.64 29.16
CA ARG A 468 -2.61 7.26 29.41
C ARG A 468 -3.14 6.40 28.26
N PRO A 469 -2.30 5.64 27.54
CA PRO A 469 -2.77 4.69 26.54
C PRO A 469 -3.83 3.73 27.11
N ALA A 470 -4.99 3.64 26.46
CA ALA A 470 -6.05 2.73 26.88
C ALA A 470 -5.65 1.25 26.68
N PHE A 471 -5.02 0.96 25.55
CA PHE A 471 -4.61 -0.38 25.13
C PHE A 471 -3.13 -0.40 24.81
N LEU A 472 -2.45 -1.48 25.20
CA LEU A 472 -1.05 -1.73 24.85
C LEU A 472 -0.89 -3.11 24.22
N GLY A 473 -0.28 -3.11 23.04
CA GLY A 473 0.01 -4.29 22.22
C GLY A 473 1.48 -4.69 22.21
N VAL A 474 1.79 -5.70 21.39
CA VAL A 474 3.17 -6.10 21.05
C VAL A 474 3.42 -5.92 19.55
N ALA A 475 4.39 -5.08 19.21
CA ALA A 475 4.81 -4.86 17.83
C ALA A 475 5.79 -5.97 17.37
N GLY A 476 5.86 -6.19 16.06
CA GLY A 476 6.86 -7.08 15.48
C GLY A 476 8.27 -6.52 15.67
N THR A 477 9.22 -7.39 15.98
CA THR A 477 10.61 -7.07 16.35
C THR A 477 11.60 -7.32 15.20
N THR A 478 11.12 -7.79 14.04
CA THR A 478 11.96 -8.01 12.85
C THR A 478 11.43 -7.27 11.64
N LEU A 479 12.33 -6.88 10.73
CA LEU A 479 11.95 -6.15 9.52
C LEU A 479 10.95 -6.95 8.65
N ASP A 480 11.17 -8.26 8.51
CA ASP A 480 10.32 -9.13 7.69
C ASP A 480 8.88 -9.20 8.22
N GLN A 481 8.70 -9.33 9.54
CA GLN A 481 7.36 -9.30 10.16
C GLN A 481 6.59 -8.02 9.80
N ILE A 482 7.27 -6.87 9.87
CA ILE A 482 6.66 -5.57 9.57
C ILE A 482 6.34 -5.44 8.08
N LEU A 483 7.24 -5.86 7.20
CA LEU A 483 7.01 -5.80 5.76
C LEU A 483 5.89 -6.76 5.31
N VAL A 484 5.76 -7.94 5.92
CA VAL A 484 4.64 -8.87 5.67
C VAL A 484 3.31 -8.27 6.16
N GLN A 485 3.29 -7.67 7.35
CA GLN A 485 2.10 -7.00 7.87
C GLN A 485 1.64 -5.85 6.96
N GLN A 486 2.58 -5.02 6.52
CA GLN A 486 2.31 -3.89 5.62
C GLN A 486 1.87 -4.33 4.22
N LYS A 487 2.41 -5.45 3.70
CA LYS A 487 1.92 -6.05 2.46
C LYS A 487 0.44 -6.39 2.60
N ARG A 488 0.06 -7.14 3.64
CA ARG A 488 -1.33 -7.57 3.88
C ARG A 488 -2.29 -6.39 3.95
N TRP A 489 -1.94 -5.34 4.71
CA TRP A 489 -2.76 -4.14 4.81
C TRP A 489 -2.94 -3.45 3.47
N SER A 490 -1.83 -3.12 2.79
CA SER A 490 -1.88 -2.42 1.50
C SER A 490 -2.57 -3.23 0.38
N GLU A 491 -2.53 -4.56 0.45
CA GLU A 491 -3.23 -5.46 -0.45
C GLU A 491 -4.75 -5.42 -0.21
N GLY A 492 -5.18 -5.46 1.05
CA GLY A 492 -6.57 -5.31 1.41
C GLY A 492 -7.13 -3.92 1.06
N ASP A 493 -6.36 -2.88 1.33
CA ASP A 493 -6.71 -1.49 1.01
C ASP A 493 -6.86 -1.26 -0.51
N LEU A 494 -6.00 -1.89 -1.31
CA LEU A 494 -6.11 -1.87 -2.77
C LEU A 494 -7.33 -2.68 -3.25
N GLN A 495 -7.62 -3.82 -2.61
CA GLN A 495 -8.85 -4.58 -2.90
C GLN A 495 -10.10 -3.74 -2.59
N ILE A 496 -10.12 -2.96 -1.50
CA ILE A 496 -11.20 -2.00 -1.22
C ILE A 496 -11.32 -0.99 -2.37
N LEU A 497 -10.20 -0.36 -2.77
CA LEU A 497 -10.16 0.65 -3.83
C LEU A 497 -10.75 0.15 -5.15
N LEU A 498 -10.52 -1.12 -5.48
CA LEU A 498 -10.94 -1.75 -6.74
C LEU A 498 -12.30 -2.47 -6.64
N SER A 499 -12.90 -2.54 -5.44
CA SER A 499 -14.18 -3.20 -5.20
C SER A 499 -15.38 -2.23 -5.27
N LYS A 500 -16.60 -2.78 -5.19
CA LYS A 500 -17.82 -1.96 -5.04
C LYS A 500 -17.82 -1.02 -3.82
N TYR A 501 -16.93 -1.24 -2.85
CA TYR A 501 -16.81 -0.46 -1.63
C TYR A 501 -15.78 0.67 -1.70
N SER A 502 -15.20 0.96 -2.87
CA SER A 502 -14.22 2.03 -2.99
C SER A 502 -14.75 3.37 -2.48
N PRO A 503 -14.00 4.09 -1.61
CA PRO A 503 -14.42 5.38 -1.09
C PRO A 503 -14.78 6.38 -2.20
N ALA A 504 -14.10 6.31 -3.35
CA ALA A 504 -14.26 7.23 -4.47
C ALA A 504 -15.66 7.23 -5.09
N TRP A 505 -16.40 6.11 -5.04
CA TRP A 505 -17.78 6.04 -5.54
C TRP A 505 -18.79 5.55 -4.49
N TYR A 506 -18.41 4.62 -3.63
CA TYR A 506 -19.28 4.13 -2.56
C TYR A 506 -19.48 5.18 -1.47
N GLY A 507 -18.42 5.92 -1.11
CA GLY A 507 -18.47 6.98 -0.09
C GLY A 507 -18.95 8.33 -0.62
N LEU A 508 -18.73 8.62 -1.90
CA LEU A 508 -19.06 9.92 -2.48
C LEU A 508 -20.55 10.25 -2.35
N GLY A 509 -20.85 11.38 -1.71
CA GLY A 509 -22.22 11.82 -1.42
C GLY A 509 -22.88 11.14 -0.22
N ARG A 510 -22.26 10.11 0.37
CA ARG A 510 -22.73 9.42 1.59
C ARG A 510 -21.99 9.85 2.85
N ILE A 511 -20.68 10.09 2.72
CA ILE A 511 -19.82 10.61 3.80
C ILE A 511 -19.20 11.94 3.39
N HIS A 512 -18.64 12.66 4.36
CA HIS A 512 -17.98 13.94 4.11
C HIS A 512 -16.77 13.77 3.18
N ILE A 513 -16.56 14.70 2.24
CA ILE A 513 -15.49 14.59 1.23
C ILE A 513 -14.09 14.47 1.86
N GLY A 514 -13.84 15.17 2.97
CA GLY A 514 -12.61 15.04 3.74
C GLY A 514 -12.41 13.64 4.33
N LEU A 515 -13.49 12.95 4.72
CA LEU A 515 -13.44 11.57 5.18
C LEU A 515 -13.23 10.60 4.01
N THR A 516 -13.88 10.84 2.86
CA THR A 516 -13.62 10.10 1.62
C THR A 516 -12.14 10.17 1.23
N MET A 517 -11.55 11.37 1.21
CA MET A 517 -10.12 11.56 0.96
C MET A 517 -9.27 10.86 2.03
N GLY A 518 -9.70 10.92 3.29
CA GLY A 518 -9.10 10.19 4.40
C GLY A 518 -8.95 8.69 4.17
N TYR A 519 -10.01 8.01 3.75
CA TYR A 519 -9.93 6.60 3.37
C TYR A 519 -9.04 6.37 2.15
N LEU A 520 -9.06 7.29 1.17
CA LEU A 520 -8.22 7.18 -0.02
C LEU A 520 -6.72 7.26 0.28
N ILE A 521 -6.29 7.87 1.39
CA ILE A 521 -4.88 7.88 1.82
C ILE A 521 -4.34 6.46 1.93
N TYR A 522 -5.10 5.58 2.60
CA TYR A 522 -4.75 4.17 2.85
C TYR A 522 -4.96 3.31 1.60
N CYS A 523 -6.11 3.45 0.93
CA CYS A 523 -6.41 2.76 -0.34
C CYS A 523 -5.37 3.00 -1.43
N LEU A 524 -4.69 4.14 -1.43
CA LEU A 524 -3.65 4.50 -2.40
C LEU A 524 -2.22 4.12 -1.96
N TRP A 525 -2.01 3.49 -0.80
CA TRP A 525 -0.69 3.04 -0.35
C TRP A 525 0.02 2.15 -1.37
N SER A 526 -0.65 1.08 -1.82
CA SER A 526 -0.06 0.15 -2.78
C SER A 526 0.21 0.81 -4.16
N PRO A 527 -0.75 1.53 -4.77
CA PRO A 527 -0.52 2.25 -6.04
C PRO A 527 0.64 3.24 -6.05
N ASN A 528 0.97 3.85 -4.90
CA ASN A 528 2.12 4.76 -4.79
C ASN A 528 3.47 4.09 -5.13
N CYS A 529 3.58 2.75 -5.08
CA CYS A 529 4.82 2.06 -5.41
C CYS A 529 5.33 2.38 -6.82
N VAL A 530 4.43 2.56 -7.80
CA VAL A 530 4.79 2.77 -9.21
C VAL A 530 5.56 4.08 -9.38
N ALA A 531 5.02 5.18 -8.85
CA ALA A 531 5.66 6.49 -8.91
C ALA A 531 7.00 6.50 -8.17
N VAL A 532 7.07 5.83 -7.00
CA VAL A 532 8.28 5.74 -6.17
C VAL A 532 9.38 4.96 -6.86
N LEU A 533 9.05 3.81 -7.45
CA LEU A 533 10.02 3.00 -8.21
C LEU A 533 10.54 3.77 -9.42
N TYR A 534 9.67 4.48 -10.13
CA TYR A 534 10.08 5.32 -11.25
C TYR A 534 11.10 6.38 -10.80
N TYR A 535 10.78 7.11 -9.74
CA TYR A 535 11.66 8.11 -9.13
C TYR A 535 12.95 7.56 -8.53
N SER A 536 12.94 6.31 -8.08
CA SER A 536 14.10 5.66 -7.45
C SER A 536 15.06 5.02 -8.46
N ILE A 537 14.60 4.79 -9.70
CA ILE A 537 15.35 4.07 -10.73
C ILE A 537 15.77 5.02 -11.86
N ILE A 538 14.82 5.76 -12.43
CA ILE A 538 15.01 6.49 -13.68
C ILE A 538 15.99 7.66 -13.53
N PRO A 539 15.90 8.53 -12.50
CA PRO A 539 16.90 9.57 -12.25
C PRO A 539 18.32 9.03 -12.10
N SER A 540 18.48 7.91 -11.38
CA SER A 540 19.78 7.28 -11.13
C SER A 540 20.37 6.66 -12.39
N LEU A 541 19.56 6.01 -13.24
CA LEU A 541 20.04 5.52 -14.53
C LEU A 541 20.44 6.65 -15.48
N HIS A 542 19.68 7.75 -15.50
CA HIS A 542 20.00 8.91 -16.34
C HIS A 542 21.19 9.70 -15.81
N LEU A 543 21.51 9.56 -14.51
CA LEU A 543 22.77 10.02 -13.94
C LEU A 543 23.98 9.37 -14.65
N LEU A 544 23.93 8.06 -14.92
CA LEU A 544 24.98 7.38 -15.69
C LEU A 544 25.04 7.82 -17.16
N LYS A 545 23.90 8.12 -17.78
CA LYS A 545 23.83 8.60 -19.17
C LYS A 545 24.25 10.07 -19.33
N GLY A 546 24.33 10.83 -18.24
CA GLY A 546 24.62 12.28 -18.30
C GLY A 546 23.44 13.10 -18.84
N ILE A 547 22.22 12.58 -18.75
CA ILE A 547 21.00 13.25 -19.22
C ILE A 547 20.32 13.92 -18.02
N PRO A 548 20.20 15.26 -18.02
CA PRO A 548 19.55 15.99 -16.92
C PRO A 548 18.03 15.81 -16.96
N LEU A 549 17.45 15.42 -15.83
CA LEU A 549 16.00 15.28 -15.63
C LEU A 549 15.43 16.33 -14.67
N PHE A 550 16.24 17.26 -14.21
CA PHE A 550 15.85 18.36 -13.33
C PHE A 550 16.38 19.69 -13.89
N PRO A 551 15.82 20.84 -13.48
CA PRO A 551 16.33 22.14 -13.88
C PRO A 551 17.79 22.35 -13.43
N GLN A 552 18.52 23.11 -14.24
CA GLN A 552 19.86 23.58 -13.89
C GLN A 552 19.83 24.45 -12.62
N VAL A 553 20.91 24.43 -11.84
CA VAL A 553 20.98 25.17 -10.56
C VAL A 553 20.87 26.68 -10.75
N SER A 554 21.41 27.22 -11.85
CA SER A 554 21.27 28.65 -12.20
C SER A 554 19.88 29.03 -12.71
N SER A 555 19.03 28.05 -13.05
CA SER A 555 17.68 28.31 -13.56
C SER A 555 16.73 28.77 -12.46
N VAL A 556 15.88 29.74 -12.75
CA VAL A 556 14.80 30.17 -11.84
C VAL A 556 13.86 29.00 -11.50
N TRP A 557 13.71 28.04 -12.42
CA TRP A 557 12.92 26.83 -12.22
C TRP A 557 13.49 25.86 -11.19
N PHE A 558 14.74 26.03 -10.75
CA PHE A 558 15.30 25.26 -9.63
C PHE A 558 14.60 25.57 -8.31
N LEU A 559 14.16 26.82 -8.11
CA LEU A 559 13.62 27.31 -6.84
C LEU A 559 12.36 26.54 -6.39
N PRO A 560 11.34 26.28 -7.23
CA PRO A 560 10.19 25.45 -6.83
C PRO A 560 10.58 24.05 -6.35
N PHE A 561 11.51 23.37 -7.03
CA PHE A 561 11.97 22.03 -6.64
C PHE A 561 12.68 22.06 -5.29
N ALA A 562 13.65 22.98 -5.13
CA ALA A 562 14.37 23.14 -3.88
C ALA A 562 13.42 23.50 -2.72
N TYR A 563 12.49 24.43 -2.95
CA TYR A 563 11.50 24.85 -1.95
C TYR A 563 10.63 23.69 -1.49
N VAL A 564 9.98 22.96 -2.42
CA VAL A 564 9.07 21.86 -2.08
C VAL A 564 9.82 20.76 -1.33
N VAL A 565 11.02 20.36 -1.80
CA VAL A 565 11.82 19.32 -1.13
C VAL A 565 12.19 19.75 0.29
N ILE A 566 12.79 20.93 0.46
CA ILE A 566 13.28 21.38 1.76
C ILE A 566 12.11 21.62 2.73
N ALA A 567 11.08 22.33 2.28
CA ALA A 567 9.97 22.72 3.15
C ALA A 567 9.13 21.50 3.59
N GLU A 568 8.93 20.51 2.71
CA GLU A 568 8.22 19.28 3.06
C GLU A 568 9.01 18.46 4.08
N HIS A 569 10.31 18.25 3.89
CA HIS A 569 11.12 17.46 4.82
C HIS A 569 11.25 18.14 6.19
N ILE A 570 11.42 19.47 6.21
CA ILE A 570 11.43 20.25 7.46
C ILE A 570 10.08 20.11 8.17
N TYR A 571 8.97 20.29 7.45
CA TYR A 571 7.64 20.17 8.04
C TYR A 571 7.38 18.75 8.57
N SER A 572 7.73 17.72 7.80
CA SER A 572 7.63 16.31 8.18
C SER A 572 8.43 16.02 9.46
N ALA A 573 9.68 16.48 9.53
CA ALA A 573 10.50 16.35 10.73
C ALA A 573 9.91 17.09 11.93
N VAL A 574 9.44 18.33 11.74
CA VAL A 574 8.81 19.12 12.81
C VAL A 574 7.51 18.47 13.30
N GLU A 575 6.65 18.00 12.39
CA GLU A 575 5.41 17.30 12.73
C GLU A 575 5.70 16.03 13.56
N PHE A 576 6.71 15.25 13.16
CA PHE A 576 7.12 14.05 13.89
C PHE A 576 7.65 14.36 15.30
N LEU A 577 8.49 15.39 15.43
CA LEU A 577 9.04 15.83 16.72
C LEU A 577 7.95 16.40 17.64
N LEU A 578 7.01 17.18 17.11
CA LEU A 578 5.86 17.70 17.88
C LEU A 578 4.92 16.58 18.33
N SER A 579 4.92 15.46 17.62
CA SER A 579 4.16 14.24 17.97
C SER A 579 4.88 13.35 19.00
N GLY A 580 5.99 13.82 19.59
CA GLY A 580 6.74 13.12 20.64
C GLY A 580 7.83 12.17 20.13
N GLY A 581 8.11 12.16 18.82
CA GLY A 581 9.18 11.37 18.22
C GLY A 581 10.58 11.98 18.40
N THR A 582 11.61 11.23 18.00
CA THR A 582 13.01 11.71 17.94
C THR A 582 13.44 11.97 16.48
N PHE A 583 14.51 12.74 16.28
CA PHE A 583 15.06 12.97 14.93
C PHE A 583 15.54 11.66 14.27
N LEU A 584 16.17 10.77 15.04
CA LEU A 584 16.57 9.46 14.54
C LEU A 584 15.35 8.58 14.23
N GLY A 585 14.27 8.70 15.02
CA GLY A 585 12.99 8.06 14.73
C GLY A 585 12.36 8.55 13.43
N TRP A 586 12.38 9.86 13.18
CA TRP A 586 11.95 10.42 11.89
C TRP A 586 12.78 9.85 10.73
N TRP A 587 14.10 9.76 10.90
CA TRP A 587 14.98 9.15 9.89
C TRP A 587 14.67 7.66 9.64
N ASN A 588 14.35 6.92 10.71
CA ASN A 588 13.89 5.53 10.60
C ASN A 588 12.54 5.43 9.90
N GLU A 589 11.62 6.36 10.15
CA GLU A 589 10.35 6.48 9.44
C GLU A 589 10.55 6.72 7.94
N GLN A 590 11.47 7.60 7.54
CA GLN A 590 11.82 7.81 6.12
C GLN A 590 12.38 6.53 5.47
N ARG A 591 13.21 5.77 6.20
CA ARG A 591 13.72 4.47 5.71
C ARG A 591 12.58 3.47 5.50
N MET A 592 11.70 3.35 6.50
CA MET A 592 10.57 2.43 6.42
C MET A 592 9.54 2.86 5.39
N TRP A 593 9.36 4.17 5.17
CA TRP A 593 8.56 4.75 4.11
C TRP A 593 9.04 4.28 2.72
N LEU A 594 10.36 4.24 2.51
CA LEU A 594 10.98 3.74 1.27
C LEU A 594 10.83 2.23 1.15
N TYR A 595 11.13 1.47 2.21
CA TYR A 595 11.09 0.00 2.18
C TYR A 595 9.67 -0.50 1.91
N LYS A 596 8.67 0.01 2.63
CA LYS A 596 7.25 -0.34 2.42
C LYS A 596 6.82 -0.12 0.97
N ARG A 597 7.13 1.05 0.38
CA ARG A 597 6.73 1.42 -0.99
C ARG A 597 7.44 0.63 -2.08
N THR A 598 8.71 0.31 -1.88
CA THR A 598 9.52 -0.39 -2.90
C THR A 598 9.40 -1.90 -2.82
N SER A 599 8.99 -2.46 -1.67
CA SER A 599 8.78 -3.91 -1.51
C SER A 599 7.33 -4.29 -1.22
N SER A 600 6.83 -4.05 -0.01
CA SER A 600 5.54 -4.57 0.47
C SER A 600 4.39 -4.11 -0.43
N TYR A 601 4.35 -2.83 -0.74
CA TYR A 601 3.32 -2.19 -1.56
C TYR A 601 3.41 -2.62 -3.02
N LEU A 602 4.62 -2.85 -3.53
CA LEU A 602 4.85 -3.40 -4.87
C LEU A 602 4.30 -4.82 -4.98
N LEU A 603 4.63 -5.69 -4.02
CA LEU A 603 4.12 -7.07 -4.02
C LEU A 603 2.60 -7.10 -3.84
N ALA A 604 2.05 -6.28 -2.94
CA ALA A 604 0.61 -6.13 -2.78
C ALA A 604 -0.07 -5.65 -4.08
N PHE A 605 0.56 -4.71 -4.81
CA PHE A 605 0.05 -4.20 -6.07
C PHE A 605 0.00 -5.32 -7.11
N VAL A 606 1.13 -5.99 -7.33
CA VAL A 606 1.25 -7.07 -8.31
C VAL A 606 0.30 -8.22 -7.98
N ASP A 607 0.28 -8.70 -6.73
CA ASP A 607 -0.58 -9.81 -6.32
C ASP A 607 -2.06 -9.48 -6.50
N THR A 608 -2.47 -8.25 -6.15
CA THR A 608 -3.87 -7.82 -6.32
C THR A 608 -4.26 -7.73 -7.79
N ILE A 609 -3.40 -7.19 -8.65
CA ILE A 609 -3.65 -7.12 -10.10
C ILE A 609 -3.68 -8.53 -10.70
N LEU A 610 -2.76 -9.42 -10.33
CA LEU A 610 -2.76 -10.82 -10.79
C LEU A 610 -4.02 -11.56 -10.33
N LYS A 611 -4.50 -11.32 -9.10
CA LYS A 611 -5.78 -11.84 -8.60
C LYS A 611 -6.96 -11.34 -9.44
N LEU A 612 -7.00 -10.06 -9.76
CA LEU A 612 -8.06 -9.48 -10.61
C LEU A 612 -8.06 -10.03 -12.03
N LEU A 613 -6.88 -10.39 -12.55
CA LEU A 613 -6.73 -11.03 -13.86
C LEU A 613 -6.96 -12.55 -13.83
N GLY A 614 -7.21 -13.15 -12.64
CA GLY A 614 -7.47 -14.59 -12.49
C GLY A 614 -6.24 -15.48 -12.50
N PHE A 615 -5.03 -14.94 -12.34
CA PHE A 615 -3.77 -15.70 -12.40
C PHE A 615 -3.28 -16.23 -11.05
N SER A 616 -3.82 -15.77 -9.92
CA SER A 616 -3.34 -16.17 -8.59
C SER A 616 -4.41 -16.08 -7.52
N ASP A 617 -4.45 -17.09 -6.65
CA ASP A 617 -5.10 -17.01 -5.34
C ASP A 617 -4.12 -16.48 -4.31
N VAL A 618 -4.49 -15.39 -3.65
CA VAL A 618 -3.62 -14.78 -2.64
C VAL A 618 -3.73 -15.54 -1.32
N LYS A 619 -2.59 -16.02 -0.82
CA LYS A 619 -2.51 -16.71 0.48
C LYS A 619 -2.43 -15.69 1.60
N PHE A 620 -3.35 -15.78 2.56
CA PHE A 620 -3.30 -15.01 3.79
C PHE A 620 -2.20 -15.55 4.71
N VAL A 621 -1.25 -14.71 5.09
CA VAL A 621 -0.15 -15.06 6.00
C VAL A 621 -0.38 -14.36 7.34
N ILE A 622 -0.43 -15.15 8.42
CA ILE A 622 -0.50 -14.61 9.79
C ILE A 622 0.88 -14.05 10.13
N SER A 623 0.92 -12.76 10.49
CA SER A 623 2.15 -12.10 10.93
C SER A 623 2.52 -12.55 12.33
N SER A 624 3.63 -13.29 12.48
CA SER A 624 4.17 -13.62 13.79
C SER A 624 4.55 -12.35 14.58
N LYS A 625 4.27 -12.37 15.89
CA LYS A 625 4.71 -11.36 16.86
C LYS A 625 5.80 -11.87 17.80
N VAL A 626 6.22 -13.12 17.60
CA VAL A 626 7.28 -13.75 18.38
C VAL A 626 8.53 -13.87 17.51
N SER A 627 9.67 -13.51 18.07
CA SER A 627 10.98 -13.65 17.46
C SER A 627 11.92 -14.41 18.39
N ASP A 628 12.97 -15.00 17.82
CA ASP A 628 14.04 -15.61 18.60
C ASP A 628 14.71 -14.58 19.54
N GLU A 629 15.27 -15.04 20.66
CA GLU A 629 15.89 -14.19 21.69
C GLU A 629 17.01 -13.29 21.11
N ASP A 630 17.82 -13.84 20.21
CA ASP A 630 18.88 -13.12 19.51
C ASP A 630 18.36 -11.93 18.69
N ALA A 631 17.24 -12.12 17.99
CA ALA A 631 16.61 -11.07 17.19
C ALA A 631 15.96 -10.01 18.08
N SER A 632 15.34 -10.43 19.19
CA SER A 632 14.78 -9.53 20.20
C SER A 632 15.86 -8.65 20.85
N LYS A 633 17.03 -9.22 21.15
CA LYS A 633 18.18 -8.46 21.68
C LYS A 633 18.66 -7.40 20.69
N ARG A 634 18.85 -7.77 19.42
CA ARG A 634 19.24 -6.82 18.36
C ARG A 634 18.22 -5.71 18.19
N TYR A 635 16.93 -6.04 18.25
CA TYR A 635 15.87 -5.05 18.22
C TYR A 635 15.99 -4.05 19.38
N GLY A 636 16.23 -4.52 20.61
CA GLY A 636 16.47 -3.65 21.78
C GLY A 636 17.70 -2.74 21.63
N GLU A 637 18.73 -3.19 20.90
CA GLU A 637 19.93 -2.41 20.56
C GLU A 637 19.73 -1.50 19.32
N GLU A 638 18.52 -1.44 18.77
CA GLU A 638 18.16 -0.68 17.55
C GLU A 638 18.92 -1.11 16.28
N ILE A 639 19.24 -2.40 16.17
CA ILE A 639 19.89 -3.00 15.02
C ILE A 639 18.85 -3.69 14.12
N LEU A 640 18.84 -3.35 12.83
CA LEU A 640 17.90 -3.95 11.85
C LEU A 640 18.20 -5.44 11.63
N GLU A 641 17.15 -6.25 11.58
CA GLU A 641 17.21 -7.69 11.36
C GLU A 641 17.03 -8.05 9.87
N PHE A 642 18.05 -8.64 9.24
CA PHE A 642 18.02 -9.07 7.84
C PHE A 642 18.25 -10.58 7.65
N GLY A 643 18.39 -11.36 8.73
CA GLY A 643 18.78 -12.77 8.70
C GLY A 643 17.81 -13.73 7.99
N THR A 644 16.63 -13.27 7.60
CA THR A 644 15.60 -14.07 6.94
C THR A 644 15.72 -14.01 5.40
N THR A 645 15.34 -15.10 4.74
CA THR A 645 15.24 -15.12 3.26
C THR A 645 13.86 -14.63 2.84
N SER A 646 13.78 -13.41 2.31
CA SER A 646 12.52 -12.77 1.90
C SER A 646 12.60 -12.20 0.48
N PRO A 647 11.56 -12.38 -0.37
CA PRO A 647 11.50 -11.71 -1.67
C PRO A 647 11.58 -10.19 -1.57
N MET A 648 11.04 -9.63 -0.47
CA MET A 648 11.08 -8.19 -0.20
C MET A 648 12.51 -7.69 0.00
N PHE A 649 13.36 -8.48 0.69
CA PHE A 649 14.78 -8.16 0.88
C PHE A 649 15.56 -8.17 -0.44
N ILE A 650 15.23 -9.09 -1.35
CA ILE A 650 15.82 -9.10 -2.70
C ILE A 650 15.50 -7.79 -3.44
N ILE A 651 14.26 -7.31 -3.36
CA ILE A 651 13.82 -6.09 -4.07
C ILE A 651 14.55 -4.85 -3.51
N ILE A 652 14.51 -4.63 -2.20
CA ILE A 652 15.17 -3.46 -1.58
C ILE A 652 16.69 -3.50 -1.80
N SER A 653 17.31 -4.68 -1.72
CA SER A 653 18.76 -4.83 -1.93
C SER A 653 19.14 -4.57 -3.39
N THR A 654 18.35 -5.08 -4.34
CA THR A 654 18.56 -4.84 -5.77
C THR A 654 18.49 -3.34 -6.08
N LEU A 655 17.49 -2.64 -5.54
CA LEU A 655 17.32 -1.19 -5.74
C LEU A 655 18.43 -0.37 -5.07
N ALA A 656 18.82 -0.71 -3.85
CA ALA A 656 19.91 -0.02 -3.15
C ALA A 656 21.24 -0.16 -3.88
N LEU A 657 21.57 -1.38 -4.31
CA LEU A 657 22.78 -1.67 -5.08
C LEU A 657 22.76 -1.03 -6.47
N LEU A 658 21.60 -0.93 -7.13
CA LEU A 658 21.45 -0.19 -8.39
C LEU A 658 21.82 1.29 -8.21
N ASN A 659 21.29 1.93 -7.16
CA ASN A 659 21.62 3.32 -6.85
C ASN A 659 23.11 3.50 -6.53
N LEU A 660 23.70 2.59 -5.75
CA LEU A 660 25.14 2.58 -5.47
C LEU A 660 25.99 2.42 -6.75
N PHE A 661 25.56 1.53 -7.65
CA PHE A 661 26.21 1.35 -8.95
C PHE A 661 26.14 2.63 -9.80
N CYS A 662 24.99 3.30 -9.83
CA CYS A 662 24.82 4.55 -10.57
C CYS A 662 25.72 5.67 -10.04
N LEU A 663 25.79 5.83 -8.71
CA LEU A 663 26.64 6.85 -8.09
C LEU A 663 28.14 6.54 -8.27
N THR A 664 28.55 5.29 -8.12
CA THR A 664 29.95 4.90 -8.35
C THR A 664 30.36 5.05 -9.81
N GLY A 665 29.47 4.74 -10.76
CA GLY A 665 29.72 4.94 -12.19
C GLY A 665 29.94 6.41 -12.57
N ILE A 666 29.21 7.37 -11.98
CA ILE A 666 29.47 8.78 -12.25
C ILE A 666 30.78 9.28 -11.62
N LEU A 667 31.14 8.78 -10.42
CA LEU A 667 32.44 9.07 -9.81
C LEU A 667 33.62 8.55 -10.66
N MET A 668 33.44 7.42 -11.34
CA MET A 668 34.42 6.92 -12.31
C MET A 668 34.49 7.79 -13.56
N LYS A 669 33.35 8.24 -14.10
CA LYS A 669 33.31 9.18 -15.26
C LYS A 669 33.92 10.55 -14.97
N LEU A 670 33.79 11.04 -13.73
CA LEU A 670 34.45 12.26 -13.25
C LEU A 670 35.98 12.16 -13.31
N LYS A 671 36.55 10.99 -13.01
CA LYS A 671 38.00 10.75 -13.16
C LYS A 671 38.43 10.64 -14.62
N ALA A 672 37.50 10.28 -15.52
CA ALA A 672 37.82 9.91 -16.88
C ALA A 672 37.78 11.08 -17.87
N ASN A 673 36.83 12.04 -17.81
CA ASN A 673 36.77 13.18 -18.74
C ASN A 673 35.67 14.26 -18.45
N LEU A 674 34.98 14.26 -17.29
CA LEU A 674 33.83 15.16 -17.04
C LEU A 674 34.14 16.24 -15.98
N SER A 675 33.84 17.51 -16.28
CA SER A 675 34.11 18.61 -15.33
C SER A 675 33.13 18.63 -14.15
N LEU A 676 33.64 18.84 -12.95
CA LEU A 676 32.85 18.91 -11.71
C LEU A 676 31.79 20.02 -11.76
N GLY A 677 32.13 21.16 -12.39
CA GLY A 677 31.22 22.30 -12.55
C GLY A 677 30.01 21.98 -13.43
N PHE A 678 30.19 21.22 -14.52
CA PHE A 678 29.09 20.81 -15.39
C PHE A 678 28.09 19.90 -14.65
N LEU A 679 28.60 18.92 -13.88
CA LEU A 679 27.73 18.02 -13.12
C LEU A 679 26.94 18.74 -12.02
N TRP A 680 27.59 19.68 -11.33
CA TRP A 680 26.91 20.48 -10.32
C TRP A 680 25.81 21.34 -10.96
N GLU A 681 26.10 21.99 -12.08
CA GLU A 681 25.15 22.87 -12.74
C GLU A 681 23.94 22.12 -13.30
N THR A 682 24.14 20.91 -13.84
CA THR A 682 23.09 20.19 -14.61
C THR A 682 22.45 19.01 -13.88
N MET A 683 23.12 18.40 -12.90
CA MET A 683 22.70 17.13 -12.30
C MET A 683 22.61 17.15 -10.77
N ALA A 684 22.72 18.32 -10.12
CA ALA A 684 22.75 18.42 -8.65
C ALA A 684 21.58 17.69 -7.96
N LEU A 685 20.34 17.87 -8.41
CA LEU A 685 19.17 17.22 -7.79
C LEU A 685 19.15 15.71 -8.00
N GLN A 686 19.62 15.22 -9.15
CA GLN A 686 19.79 13.78 -9.42
C GLN A 686 20.85 13.17 -8.49
N ILE A 687 21.99 13.84 -8.32
CA ILE A 687 23.06 13.41 -7.42
C ILE A 687 22.56 13.40 -5.97
N LEU A 688 21.86 14.46 -5.55
CA LEU A 688 21.30 14.58 -4.20
C LEU A 688 20.28 13.48 -3.92
N LEU A 689 19.37 13.21 -4.88
CA LEU A 689 18.38 12.14 -4.76
C LEU A 689 19.03 10.76 -4.66
N CYS A 690 19.96 10.45 -5.56
CA CYS A 690 20.68 9.17 -5.57
C CYS A 690 21.51 8.99 -4.28
N GLY A 691 22.19 10.06 -3.84
CA GLY A 691 22.92 10.10 -2.57
C GLY A 691 21.99 9.87 -1.36
N ALA A 692 20.83 10.52 -1.32
CA ALA A 692 19.85 10.33 -0.24
C ALA A 692 19.38 8.87 -0.14
N PHE A 693 19.12 8.20 -1.28
CA PHE A 693 18.78 6.77 -1.27
C PHE A 693 19.90 5.90 -0.70
N ILE A 694 21.17 6.21 -1.00
CA ILE A 694 22.31 5.49 -0.46
C ILE A 694 22.43 5.71 1.05
N VAL A 695 22.30 6.95 1.52
CA VAL A 695 22.39 7.28 2.96
C VAL A 695 21.26 6.60 3.76
N ILE A 696 20.04 6.58 3.23
CA ILE A 696 18.90 5.87 3.85
C ILE A 696 19.17 4.36 3.99
N ASN A 697 19.84 3.77 3.00
CA ASN A 697 20.15 2.34 2.91
C ASN A 697 21.48 1.93 3.58
N LEU A 698 22.18 2.81 4.30
CA LEU A 698 23.45 2.47 4.96
C LEU A 698 23.40 1.19 5.82
N PRO A 699 22.37 0.98 6.67
CA PRO A 699 22.27 -0.27 7.44
C PRO A 699 22.11 -1.53 6.57
N LEU A 700 21.51 -1.39 5.38
CA LEU A 700 21.35 -2.48 4.44
C LEU A 700 22.69 -2.83 3.76
N PHE A 701 23.52 -1.84 3.41
CA PHE A 701 24.87 -2.09 2.91
C PHE A 701 25.76 -2.74 3.97
N ASP A 702 25.63 -2.31 5.23
CA ASP A 702 26.30 -2.96 6.36
C ASP A 702 25.90 -4.44 6.48
N ALA A 703 24.61 -4.74 6.38
CA ALA A 703 24.09 -6.11 6.38
C ALA A 703 24.50 -6.95 5.17
N LEU A 704 24.70 -6.34 4.00
CA LEU A 704 25.11 -7.04 2.77
C LEU A 704 26.60 -7.41 2.75
N PHE A 705 27.47 -6.52 3.24
CA PHE A 705 28.91 -6.61 3.00
C PHE A 705 29.78 -6.77 4.24
N PHE A 706 29.37 -6.23 5.39
CA PHE A 706 30.28 -6.06 6.53
C PHE A 706 29.87 -6.87 7.76
N ARG A 707 28.57 -7.07 7.99
CA ARG A 707 28.05 -7.82 9.15
C ARG A 707 28.41 -9.31 9.12
N LYS A 708 28.74 -9.83 10.30
CA LYS A 708 29.13 -11.24 10.52
C LYS A 708 28.20 -11.99 11.48
N ASP A 709 27.28 -11.28 12.12
CA ASP A 709 26.31 -11.85 13.07
C ASP A 709 25.10 -12.47 12.34
N ASN A 710 24.22 -13.12 13.09
CA ASN A 710 23.05 -13.81 12.54
C ASN A 710 22.04 -12.87 11.87
N GLY A 711 22.09 -11.56 12.15
CA GLY A 711 21.25 -10.57 11.48
C GLY A 711 21.79 -10.04 10.15
N ARG A 712 22.89 -10.60 9.63
CA ARG A 712 23.41 -10.30 8.28
C ARG A 712 22.46 -10.76 7.19
N MET A 713 22.52 -10.15 6.01
CA MET A 713 21.75 -10.61 4.85
C MET A 713 22.21 -12.02 4.43
N PRO A 714 21.29 -13.00 4.23
CA PRO A 714 21.67 -14.32 3.76
C PRO A 714 22.41 -14.27 2.42
N SER A 715 23.48 -15.07 2.27
CA SER A 715 24.27 -15.10 1.03
C SER A 715 23.43 -15.44 -0.19
N SER A 716 22.37 -16.24 -0.04
CA SER A 716 21.41 -16.55 -1.10
C SER A 716 20.68 -15.31 -1.62
N VAL A 717 20.29 -14.38 -0.74
CA VAL A 717 19.63 -13.11 -1.08
C VAL A 717 20.62 -12.16 -1.73
N THR A 718 21.84 -12.06 -1.19
CA THR A 718 22.92 -11.23 -1.74
C THR A 718 23.25 -11.66 -3.18
N SER A 719 23.51 -12.95 -3.39
CA SER A 719 23.81 -13.50 -4.73
C SER A 719 22.67 -13.30 -5.72
N LYS A 720 21.41 -13.53 -5.32
CA LYS A 720 20.23 -13.28 -6.18
C LYS A 720 20.11 -11.80 -6.55
N SER A 721 20.36 -10.90 -5.61
CA SER A 721 20.27 -9.45 -5.84
C SER A 721 21.37 -8.97 -6.79
N MET A 722 22.62 -9.43 -6.60
CA MET A 722 23.73 -9.13 -7.50
C MET A 722 23.50 -9.69 -8.91
N MET A 723 23.00 -10.92 -9.03
CA MET A 723 22.68 -11.53 -10.31
C MET A 723 21.57 -10.76 -11.05
N LYS A 724 20.54 -10.29 -10.33
CA LYS A 724 19.48 -9.45 -10.93
C LYS A 724 20.01 -8.14 -11.46
N ILE A 725 20.94 -7.49 -10.75
CA ILE A 725 21.58 -6.25 -11.21
C ILE A 725 22.44 -6.53 -12.43
N TRP A 726 23.23 -7.60 -12.40
CA TRP A 726 24.05 -7.98 -13.54
C TRP A 726 23.19 -8.24 -14.78
N TRP A 727 22.09 -8.98 -14.62
CA TRP A 727 21.12 -9.18 -15.70
C TRP A 727 20.53 -7.85 -16.18
N TRP A 728 20.11 -6.97 -15.27
CA TRP A 728 19.60 -5.64 -15.63
C TRP A 728 20.62 -4.79 -16.38
N VAL A 729 21.87 -4.76 -15.93
CA VAL A 729 22.97 -4.03 -16.59
C VAL A 729 23.23 -4.62 -17.96
N VAL A 730 23.29 -5.95 -18.09
CA VAL A 730 23.45 -6.64 -19.38
C VAL A 730 22.28 -6.31 -20.31
N THR A 731 21.04 -6.37 -19.84
CA THR A 731 19.86 -6.01 -20.64
C THR A 731 19.88 -4.54 -21.05
N VAL A 732 20.21 -3.61 -20.15
CA VAL A 732 20.31 -2.18 -20.48
C VAL A 732 21.43 -1.93 -21.49
N VAL A 733 22.58 -2.60 -21.34
CA VAL A 733 23.69 -2.52 -22.32
C VAL A 733 23.24 -3.09 -23.66
N LEU A 734 22.63 -4.27 -23.70
CA LEU A 734 22.11 -4.89 -24.92
C LEU A 734 21.06 -4.04 -25.63
N VAL A 735 20.12 -3.46 -24.88
CA VAL A 735 19.08 -2.56 -25.40
C VAL A 735 19.68 -1.21 -25.83
N SER A 736 20.73 -0.73 -25.16
CA SER A 736 21.42 0.52 -25.55
C SER A 736 22.42 0.32 -26.70
N SER A 737 22.86 -0.91 -26.96
CA SER A 737 23.72 -1.28 -28.09
C SER A 737 22.95 -1.61 -29.37
N LEU A 738 21.62 -1.68 -29.29
CA LEU A 738 20.75 -1.52 -30.46
C LEU A 738 20.80 -0.04 -30.88
N GLY A 739 21.95 0.40 -31.37
CA GLY A 739 22.12 1.72 -31.93
C GLY A 739 21.23 1.85 -33.16
N SER A 740 20.41 2.91 -33.20
CA SER A 740 19.78 3.35 -34.43
C SER A 740 20.88 3.62 -35.45
N CYS A 741 20.92 2.87 -36.55
CA CYS A 741 21.77 3.19 -37.69
C CYS A 741 21.18 4.45 -38.34
N PHE A 742 22.01 5.46 -38.58
CA PHE A 742 21.56 6.74 -39.13
C PHE A 742 21.66 6.72 -40.66
N GLY A 743 20.54 6.55 -41.34
CA GLY A 743 20.36 7.04 -42.71
C GLY A 743 20.32 8.56 -42.75
N ILE A 744 20.80 9.18 -43.83
CA ILE A 744 20.76 10.63 -44.04
C ILE A 744 19.48 10.97 -44.80
N ARG A 745 18.56 11.69 -44.15
CA ARG A 745 17.34 12.20 -44.78
C ARG A 745 17.50 13.67 -45.16
N PHE A 746 17.30 14.00 -46.43
CA PHE A 746 17.41 15.37 -46.95
C PHE A 746 16.35 15.66 -48.02
N VAL A 747 16.13 16.95 -48.30
CA VAL A 747 15.11 17.44 -49.24
C VAL A 747 15.79 17.92 -50.51
N ILE A 748 15.32 17.46 -51.67
CA ILE A 748 15.91 17.76 -52.97
C ILE A 748 15.01 18.71 -53.75
N ASP A 749 15.55 19.87 -54.11
CA ASP A 749 14.84 20.89 -54.90
C ASP A 749 15.14 20.77 -56.40
N ARG A 750 16.42 20.61 -56.80
CA ARG A 750 16.82 20.38 -58.19
C ARG A 750 17.94 19.36 -58.33
N GLU A 751 19.12 19.65 -57.78
CA GLU A 751 20.26 18.72 -57.73
C GLU A 751 20.94 18.84 -56.38
N GLU A 752 21.16 17.70 -55.71
CA GLU A 752 21.85 17.60 -54.41
C GLU A 752 22.90 16.49 -54.52
N CYS A 753 24.16 16.79 -54.18
CA CYS A 753 25.25 15.83 -54.29
C CYS A 753 25.89 15.56 -52.93
N ILE A 754 25.93 14.29 -52.53
CA ILE A 754 26.58 13.83 -51.31
C ILE A 754 27.94 13.23 -51.67
N SER A 755 28.98 13.60 -50.94
CA SER A 755 30.35 13.13 -51.18
C SER A 755 30.79 12.20 -50.06
N HIS A 756 31.28 11.00 -50.39
CA HIS A 756 31.79 10.03 -49.44
C HIS A 756 33.21 9.62 -49.84
N LYS A 757 34.16 9.70 -48.90
CA LYS A 757 35.55 9.30 -49.15
C LYS A 757 35.68 7.79 -48.97
N VAL A 758 36.23 7.10 -49.96
CA VAL A 758 36.35 5.63 -49.98
C VAL A 758 37.80 5.23 -50.20
N GLU A 759 38.25 4.22 -49.46
CA GLU A 759 39.60 3.66 -49.53
C GLU A 759 39.72 2.59 -50.63
N TYR A 760 40.93 2.37 -51.15
CA TYR A 760 41.16 1.43 -52.25
C TYR A 760 40.80 -0.01 -51.82
N GLY A 761 39.98 -0.69 -52.64
CA GLY A 761 39.56 -2.07 -52.41
C GLY A 761 38.35 -2.23 -51.47
N ALA A 762 37.77 -1.13 -50.98
CA ALA A 762 36.54 -1.18 -50.19
C ALA A 762 35.31 -1.45 -51.07
N THR A 763 34.38 -2.29 -50.57
CA THR A 763 33.06 -2.46 -51.18
C THR A 763 32.13 -1.39 -50.59
N VAL A 764 31.54 -0.59 -51.46
CA VAL A 764 30.61 0.49 -51.08
C VAL A 764 29.20 -0.01 -51.33
N HIS A 765 28.40 -0.09 -50.27
CA HIS A 765 26.97 -0.33 -50.36
C HIS A 765 26.24 1.00 -50.23
N TYR A 766 25.24 1.23 -51.07
CA TYR A 766 24.39 2.40 -50.98
C TYR A 766 22.94 2.04 -51.31
N SER A 767 22.02 2.73 -50.65
CA SER A 767 20.60 2.63 -50.96
C SER A 767 19.92 3.98 -50.80
N PHE A 768 18.85 4.18 -51.54
CA PHE A 768 17.99 5.35 -51.34
C PHE A 768 16.53 4.98 -51.47
N VAL A 769 15.68 5.72 -50.75
CA VAL A 769 14.22 5.66 -50.84
C VAL A 769 13.66 7.08 -50.83
N VAL A 770 12.82 7.41 -51.79
CA VAL A 770 12.06 8.67 -51.80
C VAL A 770 10.86 8.50 -50.87
N ILE A 771 10.78 9.27 -49.78
CA ILE A 771 9.77 9.09 -48.73
C ILE A 771 8.53 9.96 -48.92
N LYS A 772 8.71 11.20 -49.38
CA LYS A 772 7.60 12.17 -49.49
C LYS A 772 7.75 13.03 -50.74
N SER A 773 6.69 13.13 -51.54
CA SER A 773 6.51 14.17 -52.56
C SER A 773 5.35 15.06 -52.15
N ASP A 774 5.60 16.37 -51.97
CA ASP A 774 4.55 17.35 -51.59
C ASP A 774 3.70 17.80 -52.80
N GLY A 775 3.20 16.83 -53.58
CA GLY A 775 2.42 17.06 -54.79
C GLY A 775 0.90 16.96 -54.56
N SER A 776 0.16 18.03 -54.84
CA SER A 776 -1.29 17.98 -54.99
C SER A 776 -1.66 17.59 -56.43
N TRP A 777 -2.17 16.36 -56.59
CA TRP A 777 -2.88 15.84 -57.77
C TRP A 777 -2.10 15.78 -59.11
N HIS A 778 -2.04 14.57 -59.67
CA HIS A 778 -1.71 14.23 -61.06
C HIS A 778 -0.35 14.71 -61.61
N PHE A 779 0.73 13.92 -61.45
CA PHE A 779 1.79 13.79 -62.46
C PHE A 779 2.48 12.43 -62.35
N SER A 780 2.81 11.82 -63.50
CA SER A 780 3.29 10.44 -63.66
C SER A 780 4.81 10.29 -63.69
N HIS A 781 5.56 11.22 -63.10
CA HIS A 781 7.01 11.10 -62.95
C HIS A 781 7.33 11.04 -61.46
N GLU A 782 7.10 9.88 -60.86
CA GLU A 782 7.58 9.58 -59.50
C GLU A 782 8.99 9.00 -59.61
N GLY A 783 10.01 9.76 -59.22
CA GLY A 783 11.37 9.23 -59.17
C GLY A 783 12.45 10.31 -59.24
N VAL A 784 13.58 10.01 -58.60
CA VAL A 784 14.80 10.83 -58.60
C VAL A 784 15.84 10.12 -59.45
N ASP A 785 16.64 10.90 -60.19
CA ASP A 785 17.81 10.34 -60.88
C ASP A 785 19.00 10.32 -59.92
N LEU A 786 19.72 9.20 -59.82
CA LEU A 786 20.96 9.08 -59.04
C LEU A 786 22.13 8.79 -59.97
N VAL A 787 23.12 9.67 -59.96
CA VAL A 787 24.38 9.49 -60.67
C VAL A 787 25.53 9.39 -59.67
N VAL A 788 26.24 8.26 -59.70
CA VAL A 788 27.42 8.00 -58.88
C VAL A 788 28.68 8.28 -59.71
N LYS A 789 29.54 9.19 -59.24
CA LYS A 789 30.80 9.58 -59.90
C LYS A 789 32.00 9.22 -59.05
N GLY A 790 33.01 8.62 -59.67
CA GLY A 790 34.28 8.27 -59.04
C GLY A 790 35.23 9.47 -58.87
N PRO A 791 36.39 9.27 -58.22
CA PRO A 791 37.34 10.34 -57.88
C PRO A 791 37.92 11.07 -59.09
N THR A 792 38.00 10.37 -60.23
CA THR A 792 38.50 10.85 -61.54
C THR A 792 37.40 11.52 -62.38
N GLY A 793 36.16 11.55 -61.88
CA GLY A 793 34.99 12.05 -62.61
C GLY A 793 34.33 11.03 -63.52
N GLU A 794 34.81 9.78 -63.54
CA GLU A 794 34.16 8.67 -64.24
C GLU A 794 32.78 8.35 -63.64
N GLN A 795 31.82 8.00 -64.49
CA GLN A 795 30.48 7.63 -64.06
C GLN A 795 30.45 6.13 -63.70
N VAL A 796 30.15 5.82 -62.45
CA VAL A 796 30.13 4.46 -61.91
C VAL A 796 28.74 3.83 -62.10
N HIS A 797 27.69 4.56 -61.70
CA HIS A 797 26.29 4.13 -61.88
C HIS A 797 25.38 5.32 -62.29
N ASP A 798 24.34 5.02 -63.08
CA ASP A 798 23.29 5.95 -63.53
C ASP A 798 21.93 5.26 -63.34
N PHE A 799 21.11 5.77 -62.42
CA PHE A 799 19.72 5.35 -62.28
C PHE A 799 18.82 6.52 -62.59
N ARG A 800 17.79 6.28 -63.40
CA ARG A 800 16.83 7.31 -63.80
C ARG A 800 15.41 6.93 -63.44
N ASP A 801 14.65 7.93 -62.99
CA ASP A 801 13.23 7.82 -62.65
C ASP A 801 12.95 6.69 -61.65
N LYS A 802 13.79 6.54 -60.62
CA LYS A 802 13.65 5.52 -59.57
C LYS A 802 13.15 6.12 -58.26
N THR A 803 12.20 5.45 -57.62
CA THR A 803 11.68 5.84 -56.29
C THR A 803 12.43 5.19 -55.13
N SER A 804 13.13 4.09 -55.41
CA SER A 804 14.00 3.40 -54.48
C SER A 804 14.98 2.53 -55.27
N GLU A 805 16.24 2.48 -54.85
CA GLU A 805 17.22 1.58 -55.44
C GLU A 805 18.27 1.18 -54.39
N LYS A 806 18.84 -0.02 -54.56
CA LYS A 806 19.96 -0.55 -53.77
C LYS A 806 21.07 -0.96 -54.74
N GLY A 807 22.30 -0.54 -54.47
CA GLY A 807 23.45 -0.87 -55.32
C GLY A 807 24.72 -1.08 -54.51
N GLU A 808 25.67 -1.77 -55.12
CA GLU A 808 27.01 -1.97 -54.56
C GLU A 808 28.07 -1.86 -55.67
N PHE A 809 29.25 -1.36 -55.32
CA PHE A 809 30.41 -1.38 -56.20
C PHE A 809 31.70 -1.49 -55.39
N VAL A 810 32.75 -2.00 -56.02
CA VAL A 810 34.10 -2.04 -55.43
C VAL A 810 34.89 -0.82 -55.88
N ALA A 811 35.50 -0.09 -54.94
CA ALA A 811 36.29 1.09 -55.24
C ALA A 811 37.71 0.73 -55.70
N TYR A 812 37.97 0.86 -57.02
CA TYR A 812 39.30 0.63 -57.61
C TYR A 812 40.22 1.86 -57.58
N HIS A 813 39.70 3.00 -57.13
CA HIS A 813 40.47 4.23 -56.96
C HIS A 813 40.17 4.83 -55.60
N GLU A 814 41.22 5.08 -54.80
CA GLU A 814 41.07 5.81 -53.54
C GLU A 814 40.66 7.26 -53.83
N GLY A 815 39.62 7.74 -53.16
CA GLY A 815 39.20 9.13 -53.30
C GLY A 815 37.75 9.38 -52.93
N VAL A 816 37.25 10.55 -53.33
CA VAL A 816 35.89 11.00 -52.99
C VAL A 816 34.93 10.58 -54.11
N TYR A 817 34.00 9.69 -53.77
CA TYR A 817 32.88 9.33 -54.62
C TYR A 817 31.72 10.30 -54.38
N LYS A 818 31.05 10.74 -55.44
CA LYS A 818 29.93 11.69 -55.39
C LYS A 818 28.63 11.02 -55.84
N PHE A 819 27.60 11.11 -55.01
CA PHE A 819 26.25 10.62 -55.23
C PHE A 819 25.35 11.83 -55.50
N CYS A 820 25.05 12.09 -56.77
CA CYS A 820 24.28 13.25 -57.19
C CYS A 820 22.85 12.84 -57.53
N PHE A 821 21.90 13.40 -56.79
CA PHE A 821 20.48 13.19 -56.95
C PHE A 821 19.85 14.36 -57.69
N THR A 822 19.16 14.10 -58.80
CA THR A 822 18.46 15.12 -59.58
C THR A 822 16.95 14.91 -59.52
N ASN A 823 16.23 15.91 -59.04
CA ASN A 823 14.78 15.91 -59.00
C ASN A 823 14.21 16.57 -60.27
N LYS A 824 13.38 15.83 -61.00
CA LYS A 824 12.67 16.32 -62.20
C LYS A 824 11.26 16.87 -61.89
N SER A 825 10.77 16.65 -60.66
CA SER A 825 9.46 17.11 -60.20
C SER A 825 9.49 18.61 -59.88
N PRO A 826 8.39 19.35 -60.13
CA PRO A 826 8.25 20.73 -59.69
C PRO A 826 8.03 20.88 -58.17
N TYR A 827 7.96 19.77 -57.43
CA TYR A 827 7.75 19.73 -55.99
C TYR A 827 8.98 19.17 -55.27
N HIS A 828 9.20 19.60 -54.03
CA HIS A 828 10.28 19.08 -53.19
C HIS A 828 10.04 17.59 -52.87
N GLU A 829 11.08 16.78 -53.04
CA GLU A 829 11.09 15.37 -52.68
C GLU A 829 12.05 15.13 -51.51
N THR A 830 11.61 14.35 -50.52
CA THR A 830 12.46 13.94 -49.40
C THR A 830 13.05 12.57 -49.70
N VAL A 831 14.39 12.48 -49.72
CA VAL A 831 15.13 11.24 -49.96
C VAL A 831 15.82 10.82 -48.67
N ASP A 832 15.65 9.54 -48.34
CA ASP A 832 16.43 8.84 -47.32
C ASP A 832 17.55 8.10 -48.04
N PHE A 833 18.79 8.44 -47.72
CA PHE A 833 19.97 7.91 -48.38
C PHE A 833 20.92 7.34 -47.35
N ASP A 834 21.37 6.12 -47.63
CA ASP A 834 22.36 5.43 -46.82
C ASP A 834 23.54 5.02 -47.71
N VAL A 835 24.75 5.31 -47.25
CA VAL A 835 26.00 4.96 -47.94
C VAL A 835 27.05 4.58 -46.91
N GLN A 836 27.60 3.39 -47.08
CA GLN A 836 28.62 2.89 -46.17
C GLN A 836 29.68 2.09 -46.93
N ALA A 837 30.93 2.46 -46.72
CA ALA A 837 32.10 1.77 -47.26
C ALA A 837 32.61 0.76 -46.23
N GLY A 838 32.57 -0.52 -46.57
CA GLY A 838 33.18 -1.58 -45.75
C GLY A 838 34.66 -1.69 -46.06
N HIS A 839 35.53 -1.42 -45.07
CA HIS A 839 36.97 -1.59 -45.22
C HIS A 839 37.44 -2.85 -44.51
N PHE A 840 37.88 -3.86 -45.26
CA PHE A 840 38.54 -5.04 -44.70
C PHE A 840 40.00 -5.08 -45.15
N ILE A 841 40.90 -4.79 -44.22
CA ILE A 841 42.34 -4.94 -44.44
C ILE A 841 42.66 -6.44 -44.31
N PHE A 842 42.93 -7.12 -45.43
CA PHE A 842 43.71 -8.35 -45.39
C PHE A 842 45.16 -7.97 -45.02
N HIS A 843 45.44 -7.88 -43.73
CA HIS A 843 46.82 -7.84 -43.27
C HIS A 843 47.43 -9.23 -43.43
N ASP A 844 48.12 -9.45 -44.55
CA ASP A 844 49.21 -10.42 -44.61
C ASP A 844 50.43 -9.80 -43.91
N GLU A 845 50.46 -9.82 -42.57
CA GLU A 845 51.70 -9.71 -41.82
C GLU A 845 51.56 -10.26 -40.37
N HIS A 846 52.68 -10.77 -39.86
CA HIS A 846 52.78 -11.93 -38.97
C HIS A 846 52.29 -11.83 -37.51
N ALA A 847 52.00 -13.05 -37.01
CA ALA A 847 52.01 -13.55 -35.62
C ALA A 847 50.68 -13.57 -34.84
N LYS A 848 49.95 -14.68 -34.99
CA LYS A 848 49.15 -15.36 -33.94
C LYS A 848 48.81 -16.79 -34.39
N ASP A 849 48.76 -17.72 -33.43
CA ASP A 849 48.66 -19.19 -33.60
C ASP A 849 47.68 -19.65 -34.69
N GLU A 850 48.05 -20.71 -35.41
CA GLU A 850 47.27 -21.39 -36.46
C GLU A 850 45.85 -21.79 -36.01
N HIS A 851 45.57 -21.83 -34.70
CA HIS A 851 44.26 -22.18 -34.13
C HIS A 851 43.20 -21.07 -34.19
N PHE A 852 43.55 -19.79 -34.27
CA PHE A 852 42.57 -18.68 -34.22
C PHE A 852 42.20 -18.11 -35.59
N LYS A 853 43.01 -18.38 -36.61
CA LYS A 853 42.80 -17.92 -37.99
C LYS A 853 41.40 -18.29 -38.54
N PRO A 854 40.92 -19.54 -38.43
CA PRO A 854 39.58 -19.90 -38.90
C PRO A 854 38.46 -19.26 -38.05
N LEU A 855 38.70 -18.94 -36.78
CA LEU A 855 37.73 -18.28 -35.92
C LEU A 855 37.56 -16.81 -36.30
N PHE A 856 38.65 -16.09 -36.56
CA PHE A 856 38.59 -14.71 -37.04
C PHE A 856 38.00 -14.60 -38.44
N GLU A 857 38.29 -15.57 -39.31
CA GLU A 857 37.64 -15.64 -40.63
C GLU A 857 36.12 -15.88 -40.50
N HIS A 858 35.69 -16.72 -39.56
CA HIS A 858 34.26 -16.88 -39.26
C HIS A 858 33.63 -15.66 -38.61
N ILE A 859 34.32 -14.97 -37.70
CA ILE A 859 33.84 -13.72 -37.10
C ILE A 859 33.68 -12.65 -38.18
N SER A 860 34.65 -12.54 -39.09
CA SER A 860 34.58 -11.61 -40.23
C SER A 860 33.41 -11.95 -41.17
N LYS A 861 33.16 -13.23 -41.46
CA LYS A 861 32.00 -13.67 -42.26
C LYS A 861 30.67 -13.42 -41.52
N LEU A 862 30.65 -13.55 -40.19
CA LEU A 862 29.46 -13.29 -39.39
C LEU A 862 29.16 -11.79 -39.29
N GLU A 863 30.20 -10.97 -39.18
CA GLU A 863 30.14 -9.51 -39.21
C GLU A 863 29.63 -9.02 -40.58
N GLU A 864 30.12 -9.60 -41.68
CA GLU A 864 29.61 -9.36 -43.04
C GLU A 864 28.13 -9.75 -43.19
N ALA A 865 27.73 -10.93 -42.68
CA ALA A 865 26.35 -11.38 -42.73
C ALA A 865 25.42 -10.48 -41.89
N LEU A 866 25.87 -10.10 -40.68
CA LEU A 866 25.11 -9.23 -39.79
C LEU A 866 24.95 -7.82 -40.39
N TYR A 867 26.00 -7.29 -41.00
CA TYR A 867 25.98 -6.01 -41.70
C TYR A 867 24.98 -6.02 -42.87
N ASN A 868 25.03 -7.05 -43.72
CA ASN A 868 24.10 -7.20 -44.83
C ASN A 868 22.64 -7.26 -44.36
N ILE A 869 22.38 -7.96 -43.25
CA ILE A 869 21.04 -8.02 -42.65
C ILE A 869 20.59 -6.65 -42.12
N GLN A 870 21.46 -5.92 -41.42
CA GLN A 870 21.13 -4.59 -40.89
C GLN A 870 20.84 -3.59 -41.99
N PHE A 871 21.65 -3.58 -43.05
CA PHE A 871 21.45 -2.73 -44.22
C PHE A 871 20.13 -3.06 -44.95
N GLU A 872 19.80 -4.35 -45.11
CA GLU A 872 18.52 -4.76 -45.69
C GLU A 872 17.31 -4.39 -44.82
N GLN A 873 17.44 -4.54 -43.51
CA GLN A 873 16.38 -4.15 -42.58
C GLN A 873 16.08 -2.65 -42.68
N HIS A 874 17.12 -1.80 -42.73
CA HIS A 874 16.95 -0.35 -42.86
C HIS A 874 16.25 0.02 -44.18
N TRP A 875 16.66 -0.60 -45.28
CA TRP A 875 16.02 -0.38 -46.58
C TRP A 875 14.53 -0.80 -46.58
N LEU A 876 14.20 -1.95 -45.99
CA LEU A 876 12.82 -2.44 -45.84
C LEU A 876 11.98 -1.52 -44.94
N GLU A 877 12.54 -1.01 -43.85
CA GLU A 877 11.88 -0.05 -42.96
C GLU A 877 11.53 1.25 -43.70
N ALA A 878 12.48 1.84 -44.43
CA ALA A 878 12.25 3.04 -45.24
C ALA A 878 11.18 2.83 -46.32
N GLN A 879 11.17 1.66 -46.97
CA GLN A 879 10.14 1.30 -47.95
C GLN A 879 8.76 1.12 -47.30
N THR A 880 8.70 0.53 -46.10
CA THR A 880 7.47 0.35 -45.32
C THR A 880 6.91 1.69 -44.83
N GLU A 881 7.78 2.61 -44.40
CA GLU A 881 7.40 3.99 -44.02
C GLU A 881 6.75 4.73 -45.20
N ARG A 882 7.36 4.66 -46.40
CA ARG A 882 6.76 5.20 -47.63
C ARG A 882 5.36 4.63 -47.88
N GLN A 883 5.20 3.30 -47.79
CA GLN A 883 3.90 2.66 -47.98
C GLN A 883 2.87 3.11 -46.93
N ALA A 884 3.28 3.25 -45.67
CA ALA A 884 2.41 3.72 -44.59
C ALA A 884 1.94 5.17 -44.82
N ILE A 885 2.84 6.07 -45.22
CA ILE A 885 2.52 7.47 -45.54
C ILE A 885 1.53 7.56 -46.72
N VAL A 886 1.76 6.77 -47.78
CA VAL A 886 0.86 6.69 -48.94
C VAL A 886 -0.52 6.16 -48.51
N ASN A 887 -0.57 5.11 -47.69
CA ASN A 887 -1.83 4.56 -47.16
C ASN A 887 -2.58 5.54 -46.25
N GLU A 888 -1.89 6.26 -45.36
CA GLU A 888 -2.52 7.26 -44.49
C GLU A 888 -3.09 8.43 -45.31
N GLY A 889 -2.34 8.87 -46.34
CA GLY A 889 -2.79 9.87 -47.30
C GLY A 889 -4.04 9.44 -48.07
N MET A 890 -4.10 8.17 -48.51
CA MET A 890 -5.30 7.61 -49.15
C MET A 890 -6.46 7.46 -48.15
N GLY A 891 -6.20 6.98 -46.93
CA GLY A 891 -7.20 6.80 -45.87
C GLY A 891 -7.87 8.11 -45.44
N LYS A 892 -7.09 9.18 -45.24
CA LYS A 892 -7.62 10.53 -44.97
C LYS A 892 -8.51 11.02 -46.10
N LYS A 893 -8.13 10.81 -47.38
CA LYS A 893 -8.93 11.22 -48.55
C LYS A 893 -10.26 10.47 -48.62
N VAL A 894 -10.25 9.15 -48.36
CA VAL A 894 -11.45 8.32 -48.32
C VAL A 894 -12.37 8.74 -47.16
N MET A 895 -11.81 9.01 -45.98
CA MET A 895 -12.57 9.45 -44.82
C MET A 895 -13.22 10.82 -45.02
N HIS A 896 -12.51 11.80 -45.62
CA HIS A 896 -13.10 13.10 -45.96
C HIS A 896 -14.23 12.94 -46.97
N LYS A 897 -14.04 12.14 -48.03
CA LYS A 897 -15.11 11.85 -49.01
C LYS A 897 -16.33 11.21 -48.33
N ALA A 898 -16.12 10.21 -47.48
CA ALA A 898 -17.20 9.54 -46.74
C ALA A 898 -17.91 10.49 -45.77
N MET A 899 -17.19 11.40 -45.11
CA MET A 899 -17.77 12.44 -44.26
C MET A 899 -18.63 13.41 -45.08
N TYR A 900 -18.15 13.90 -46.24
CA TYR A 900 -18.94 14.79 -47.10
C TYR A 900 -20.21 14.12 -47.63
N GLU A 901 -20.12 12.85 -48.06
CA GLU A 901 -21.28 12.06 -48.51
C GLU A 901 -22.29 11.83 -47.38
N SER A 902 -21.81 11.52 -46.17
CA SER A 902 -22.66 11.33 -44.99
C SER A 902 -23.35 12.63 -44.55
N LEU A 903 -22.63 13.76 -44.59
CA LEU A 903 -23.19 15.08 -44.23
C LEU A 903 -24.24 15.53 -45.25
N ALA A 904 -24.03 15.24 -46.53
CA ALA A 904 -25.01 15.46 -47.58
C ALA A 904 -26.28 14.61 -47.39
N LEU A 905 -26.14 13.32 -47.00
CA LEU A 905 -27.26 12.43 -46.70
C LEU A 905 -28.05 12.89 -45.46
N ILE A 906 -27.37 13.33 -44.40
CA ILE A 906 -28.02 13.89 -43.20
C ILE A 906 -28.77 15.17 -43.56
N ALA A 907 -28.15 16.08 -44.32
CA ALA A 907 -28.80 17.32 -44.75
C ALA A 907 -30.04 17.04 -45.63
N ALA A 908 -29.95 16.08 -46.55
CA ALA A 908 -31.09 15.66 -47.38
C ALA A 908 -32.22 15.05 -46.53
N SER A 909 -31.88 14.24 -45.52
CA SER A 909 -32.85 13.62 -44.60
C SER A 909 -33.54 14.66 -43.72
N VAL A 910 -32.78 15.62 -43.17
CA VAL A 910 -33.35 16.74 -42.39
C VAL A 910 -34.25 17.61 -43.27
N LEU A 911 -33.84 17.88 -44.51
CA LEU A 911 -34.65 18.61 -45.47
C LEU A 911 -35.95 17.85 -45.81
N GLN A 912 -35.89 16.53 -46.00
CA GLN A 912 -37.08 15.69 -46.19
C GLN A 912 -38.03 15.75 -44.99
N VAL A 913 -37.51 15.63 -43.76
CA VAL A 913 -38.32 15.72 -42.54
C VAL A 913 -38.95 17.11 -42.40
N TYR A 914 -38.19 18.17 -42.68
CA TYR A 914 -38.70 19.54 -42.66
C TYR A 914 -39.81 19.76 -43.70
N LEU A 915 -39.62 19.27 -44.93
CA LEU A 915 -40.62 19.34 -45.99
C LEU A 915 -41.88 18.53 -45.66
N LEU A 916 -41.74 17.32 -45.10
CA LEU A 916 -42.86 16.50 -44.64
C LEU A 916 -43.64 17.20 -43.52
N ARG A 917 -42.94 17.74 -42.52
CA ARG A 917 -43.57 18.48 -41.41
C ARG A 917 -44.34 19.69 -41.92
N ARG A 918 -43.75 20.47 -42.84
CA ARG A 918 -44.40 21.61 -43.50
C ARG A 918 -45.63 21.19 -44.35
N LEU A 919 -45.57 20.02 -44.98
CA LEU A 919 -46.67 19.49 -45.79
C LEU A 919 -47.86 19.03 -44.92
N PHE A 920 -47.60 18.44 -43.75
CA PHE A 920 -48.63 18.07 -42.78
C PHE A 920 -49.18 19.27 -42.00
N ASP A 921 -48.36 20.26 -41.65
CA ASP A 921 -48.82 21.51 -41.03
C ASP A 921 -49.75 22.31 -41.96
N ARG A 922 -49.52 22.26 -43.28
CA ARG A 922 -50.43 22.84 -44.28
C ARG A 922 -51.76 22.08 -44.40
N LYS A 923 -51.80 20.77 -44.13
CA LYS A 923 -53.05 19.99 -44.12
C LYS A 923 -53.89 20.21 -42.87
N LEU A 924 -53.26 20.47 -41.71
CA LEU A 924 -53.97 20.77 -40.46
C LEU A 924 -54.58 22.18 -40.42
N GLY A 925 -54.15 23.10 -41.29
CA GLY A 925 -54.74 24.43 -41.45
C GLY A 925 -55.96 24.53 -42.37
N ILE A 926 -56.35 23.46 -43.07
CA ILE A 926 -57.41 23.51 -44.11
C ILE A 926 -58.63 22.60 -43.80
N SER A 927 -58.63 21.84 -42.69
CA SER A 927 -59.75 20.96 -42.32
C SER A 927 -60.33 21.27 -40.92
N ARG A 928 -60.65 22.53 -40.67
CA ARG A 928 -61.68 22.95 -39.71
C ARG A 928 -62.64 23.95 -40.37
N VAL A 929 -63.37 23.46 -41.37
CA VAL A 929 -64.79 23.74 -41.66
C VAL A 929 -65.39 22.42 -42.10
#